data_AF-A0A7J6WDV3-F1
#
_entry.id   AF-A0A7J6WDV3-F1
#
_cell.length_a   1.000
_cell.length_b   1.000
_cell.length_c   1.000
_cell.angle_alpha   90.00
_cell.angle_beta   90.00
_cell.angle_gamma   90.00
#
_symmetry.space_group_name_H-M   'P 1'
#
loop_
_entity.id
_entity.type
_entity.pdbx_description
1 polymer ?
#
loop_
_entity_poly.entity_id
_entity_poly.type
_entity_poly.pdbx_seq_one_letter_code
_entity_poly.pdbx_strand_id
1 'polypeptide(L)'
;MSGASSTLFFYPSSSSSFTSISLNRLSRFRFSPPPFQSSGFLRARTSIIRSIVSSTQTPSIATMEEDNVGTVRQQLAELFKTSLKETLPEDITAEPLIQASGGKFGSDYQCNNAMSLWSRLKGKSAQFKGPPSVGQAIMGNLPESEMIESTSVAGPGFVNIVLSKEWMAKSIQNMLKKGIKIWAPRLNVQRAVVDFSSPNIAKEMHVGHLRSTIIGDTLARMLEFSNVEVLRRNHVGDWGTQFGMLIEYLFEEFPNWEEVGEQAIGDLQEFYKKSKLRFDKDPDFKERAQQAVVSLQGSKDENDKYRKAWTKICEISRMEFQQVYERLKVDLEERGESFYNPYIADVLKGLENKGLIEESQGAQVISIKGKNIPLIVVKSDGGYNYASTDLTALWYRLNIEKAEWIIYVTDVGQQMHFEMVFSAAKLAGWLPADEKLCPYPKTNHVGFGLVLGDDGKRFRTRSNEVVRLVDLLDEAKLRSKLALEERGRAAEWTEKELDETAEAVGYGAVKYADLKNNRLTNYTFSFDQMLSDKGNTAVYLLYAHARICSIIRRSGRDVEELKMAGTIVLDHVDERGLGLHLLQFAEVVEEACTNHLPNVLCEYLYNLSENFTKFYTTCQVVGSPEETSRLLLCEATAVVMRKCFHLLGIEPVYKAISTVIQSDGEAEKHDANVIKEDEQRIKYCDRKCDRDRKLEVLVAAAATVVLGVGNRVLYKLALVPLKNYPFFLAQLATFGCRIVH
;
A
#
# COMPACT_ATOMS: atom_id res chain seq x y z
N MET A 1 -3.44 -61.54 10.18
CA MET A 1 -3.80 -62.95 10.40
C MET A 1 -5.32 -63.06 10.42
N SER A 2 -5.87 -64.06 9.71
CA SER A 2 -7.29 -64.45 9.52
C SER A 2 -8.27 -63.37 9.01
N GLY A 3 -8.91 -63.44 7.82
CA GLY A 3 -9.08 -64.54 6.88
C GLY A 3 -10.46 -65.22 6.99
N ALA A 4 -11.27 -65.03 5.94
CA ALA A 4 -12.30 -65.92 5.40
C ALA A 4 -13.79 -65.67 5.69
N SER A 5 -14.46 -65.33 4.58
CA SER A 5 -15.89 -65.31 4.25
C SER A 5 -16.62 -66.64 4.44
N SER A 6 -17.97 -66.61 4.53
CA SER A 6 -18.88 -67.45 3.73
C SER A 6 -20.34 -66.99 3.83
N THR A 7 -20.94 -66.90 2.65
CA THR A 7 -22.27 -66.42 2.25
C THR A 7 -23.34 -67.52 2.41
N LEU A 8 -24.61 -67.16 2.66
CA LEU A 8 -25.78 -67.96 2.25
C LEU A 8 -27.04 -67.07 2.10
N PHE A 9 -27.54 -67.03 0.86
CA PHE A 9 -28.81 -66.44 0.41
C PHE A 9 -29.96 -67.45 0.55
N PHE A 10 -31.21 -66.99 0.76
CA PHE A 10 -32.39 -67.36 -0.05
C PHE A 10 -33.61 -66.46 0.27
N TYR A 11 -34.28 -66.01 -0.81
CA TYR A 11 -35.51 -65.21 -0.92
C TYR A 11 -36.80 -66.07 -0.82
N PRO A 12 -38.02 -65.48 -0.74
CA PRO A 12 -38.86 -65.19 -1.94
C PRO A 12 -39.50 -63.76 -1.93
N SER A 13 -39.43 -62.96 -3.00
CA SER A 13 -40.41 -62.72 -4.10
C SER A 13 -41.80 -62.23 -3.63
N SER A 14 -42.46 -61.18 -4.15
CA SER A 14 -42.60 -60.70 -5.54
C SER A 14 -43.37 -59.35 -5.65
N SER A 15 -42.99 -58.50 -6.63
CA SER A 15 -43.78 -57.61 -7.55
C SER A 15 -44.96 -56.74 -7.01
N SER A 16 -45.23 -55.48 -7.43
CA SER A 16 -45.32 -54.95 -8.80
C SER A 16 -45.50 -53.40 -8.88
N SER A 17 -44.83 -52.82 -9.87
CA SER A 17 -45.10 -51.69 -10.80
C SER A 17 -46.22 -50.64 -10.62
N PHE A 18 -45.82 -49.36 -10.80
CA PHE A 18 -46.40 -48.25 -11.59
C PHE A 18 -47.94 -48.09 -11.78
N THR A 19 -48.44 -46.87 -11.56
CA THR A 19 -49.28 -46.11 -12.52
C THR A 19 -49.52 -44.67 -12.07
N SER A 20 -49.51 -43.76 -13.05
CA SER A 20 -49.90 -42.34 -12.97
C SER A 20 -51.36 -42.15 -13.43
N ILE A 21 -51.92 -40.95 -13.19
CA ILE A 21 -52.82 -40.16 -14.08
C ILE A 21 -54.05 -39.48 -13.38
N SER A 22 -54.14 -38.18 -13.69
CA SER A 22 -55.30 -37.28 -13.89
C SER A 22 -56.07 -36.56 -12.78
N LEU A 23 -56.03 -35.23 -12.96
CA LEU A 23 -57.09 -34.24 -12.79
C LEU A 23 -58.43 -34.63 -13.48
N ASN A 24 -59.58 -34.34 -12.84
CA ASN A 24 -60.50 -33.27 -13.31
C ASN A 24 -61.80 -33.14 -12.47
N ARG A 25 -62.11 -31.86 -12.15
CA ARG A 25 -63.40 -31.12 -12.19
C ARG A 25 -64.70 -31.66 -11.55
N LEU A 26 -65.28 -30.79 -10.71
CA LEU A 26 -66.62 -30.12 -10.78
C LEU A 26 -66.95 -29.63 -9.35
N SER A 27 -67.62 -28.53 -9.00
CA SER A 27 -68.16 -27.33 -9.64
C SER A 27 -68.59 -26.36 -8.50
N ARG A 28 -68.66 -25.06 -8.80
CA ARG A 28 -68.95 -23.92 -7.92
C ARG A 28 -70.32 -23.97 -7.21
N PHE A 29 -70.41 -23.46 -5.99
CA PHE A 29 -71.40 -22.45 -5.56
C PHE A 29 -70.88 -21.63 -4.35
N ARG A 30 -71.24 -20.33 -4.35
CA ARG A 30 -70.72 -19.20 -3.56
C ARG A 30 -71.22 -19.17 -2.10
N PHE A 31 -70.45 -18.58 -1.18
CA PHE A 31 -70.89 -17.59 -0.17
C PHE A 31 -69.66 -16.87 0.45
N SER A 32 -69.72 -15.55 0.61
CA SER A 32 -68.65 -14.68 1.17
C SER A 32 -68.82 -14.41 2.68
N PRO A 33 -67.73 -14.11 3.41
CA PRO A 33 -67.78 -13.21 4.58
C PRO A 33 -66.66 -12.11 4.58
N PRO A 34 -66.73 -11.09 5.48
CA PRO A 34 -66.14 -9.74 5.34
C PRO A 34 -64.76 -9.56 6.03
N PRO A 35 -64.10 -8.37 5.99
CA PRO A 35 -62.69 -8.22 6.38
C PRO A 35 -62.51 -7.98 7.89
N PHE A 36 -61.45 -8.52 8.48
CA PHE A 36 -61.10 -8.33 9.89
C PHE A 36 -59.70 -7.70 10.06
N GLN A 37 -59.66 -6.64 10.87
CA GLN A 37 -58.49 -5.91 11.35
C GLN A 37 -57.69 -6.75 12.37
N SER A 38 -56.36 -6.63 12.39
CA SER A 38 -55.50 -7.18 13.46
C SER A 38 -54.52 -6.13 13.99
N SER A 39 -55.02 -5.20 14.81
CA SER A 39 -54.23 -4.46 15.78
C SER A 39 -54.53 -5.03 17.17
N GLY A 40 -53.63 -5.86 17.71
CA GLY A 40 -53.87 -6.42 19.05
C GLY A 40 -52.96 -7.51 19.59
N PHE A 41 -51.99 -8.03 18.82
CA PHE A 41 -51.18 -9.18 19.27
C PHE A 41 -49.65 -8.97 19.32
N LEU A 42 -49.16 -7.75 19.06
CA LEU A 42 -47.71 -7.44 19.07
C LEU A 42 -47.22 -6.62 20.27
N ARG A 43 -48.08 -6.30 21.25
CA ARG A 43 -47.71 -5.45 22.41
C ARG A 43 -47.37 -6.20 23.71
N ALA A 44 -47.43 -7.53 23.73
CA ALA A 44 -47.18 -8.32 24.94
C ALA A 44 -45.85 -9.12 24.93
N ARG A 45 -45.03 -9.02 23.87
CA ARG A 45 -43.72 -9.70 23.79
C ARG A 45 -42.50 -8.80 24.03
N THR A 46 -42.69 -7.49 24.20
CA THR A 46 -41.60 -6.52 24.38
C THR A 46 -41.28 -6.16 25.83
N SER A 47 -42.04 -6.63 26.83
CA SER A 47 -41.74 -6.36 28.25
C SER A 47 -40.98 -7.49 28.97
N ILE A 48 -40.94 -8.71 28.42
CA ILE A 48 -40.28 -9.87 29.07
C ILE A 48 -38.81 -10.02 28.63
N ILE A 49 -38.41 -9.42 27.50
CA ILE A 49 -37.01 -9.42 27.04
C ILE A 49 -36.16 -8.37 27.80
N ARG A 50 -36.78 -7.38 28.45
CA ARG A 50 -36.06 -6.36 29.23
C ARG A 50 -35.61 -6.80 30.64
N SER A 51 -36.10 -7.92 31.18
CA SER A 51 -35.74 -8.37 32.54
C SER A 51 -34.79 -9.57 32.60
N ILE A 52 -34.41 -10.17 31.46
CA ILE A 52 -33.49 -11.33 31.41
C ILE A 52 -32.05 -10.92 31.05
N VAL A 53 -31.82 -9.64 30.71
CA VAL A 53 -30.48 -9.10 30.41
C VAL A 53 -29.67 -8.72 31.68
N SER A 54 -30.24 -8.81 32.89
CA SER A 54 -29.56 -8.34 34.11
C SER A 54 -28.88 -9.41 34.98
N SER A 55 -28.68 -10.65 34.51
CA SER A 55 -27.92 -11.62 35.30
C SER A 55 -27.40 -12.78 34.44
N THR A 56 -26.15 -12.71 34.01
CA THR A 56 -25.26 -13.87 33.81
C THR A 56 -23.85 -13.37 33.50
N GLN A 57 -22.93 -13.57 34.44
CA GLN A 57 -21.50 -13.37 34.24
C GLN A 57 -20.91 -14.58 33.51
N THR A 58 -20.25 -14.33 32.37
CA THR A 58 -19.33 -15.23 31.65
C THR A 58 -18.34 -14.36 30.85
N PRO A 59 -17.13 -14.86 30.52
CA PRO A 59 -15.90 -14.09 30.71
C PRO A 59 -15.49 -13.18 29.53
N SER A 60 -14.77 -12.12 29.92
CA SER A 60 -14.13 -11.03 29.19
C SER A 60 -13.59 -11.32 27.77
N ILE A 61 -14.33 -10.87 26.76
CA ILE A 61 -13.85 -10.47 25.41
C ILE A 61 -14.00 -8.94 25.20
N ALA A 62 -14.55 -8.23 26.18
CA ALA A 62 -15.08 -6.87 26.02
C ALA A 62 -14.06 -5.71 26.16
N THR A 63 -12.76 -5.96 26.37
CA THR A 63 -11.78 -4.87 26.53
C THR A 63 -11.18 -4.37 25.22
N MET A 64 -11.45 -5.00 24.06
CA MET A 64 -10.91 -4.55 22.77
C MET A 64 -11.86 -3.69 21.93
N GLU A 65 -13.15 -3.64 22.25
CA GLU A 65 -14.16 -2.93 21.42
C GLU A 65 -14.24 -1.42 21.68
N GLU A 66 -13.86 -0.93 22.86
CA GLU A 66 -13.90 0.52 23.17
C GLU A 66 -12.73 1.32 22.59
N ASP A 67 -11.63 0.67 22.19
CA ASP A 67 -10.37 1.38 21.94
C ASP A 67 -10.08 1.70 20.47
N ASN A 68 -10.65 0.99 19.50
CA ASN A 68 -10.41 1.26 18.08
C ASN A 68 -11.70 1.74 17.41
N VAL A 69 -12.01 3.03 17.37
CA VAL A 69 -13.31 3.53 16.86
C VAL A 69 -13.33 3.69 15.31
N GLY A 70 -12.29 3.20 14.61
CA GLY A 70 -12.15 3.40 13.16
C GLY A 70 -11.55 4.76 12.78
N THR A 71 -11.39 5.02 11.48
CA THR A 71 -10.75 6.25 11.00
C THR A 71 -11.64 7.48 11.21
N VAL A 72 -11.06 8.69 11.25
CA VAL A 72 -11.82 9.96 11.35
C VAL A 72 -12.93 10.02 10.29
N ARG A 73 -12.59 9.61 9.06
CA ARG A 73 -13.51 9.52 7.93
C ARG A 73 -14.66 8.56 8.19
N GLN A 74 -14.40 7.37 8.74
CA GLN A 74 -15.43 6.38 9.10
C GLN A 74 -16.34 6.90 10.22
N GLN A 75 -15.77 7.54 11.25
CA GLN A 75 -16.54 8.14 12.35
C GLN A 75 -17.46 9.27 11.86
N LEU A 76 -16.96 10.16 10.99
CA LEU A 76 -17.79 11.16 10.31
C LEU A 76 -18.86 10.50 9.44
N ALA A 77 -18.51 9.45 8.69
CA ALA A 77 -19.48 8.75 7.84
C ALA A 77 -20.64 8.22 8.68
N GLU A 78 -20.42 7.62 9.85
CA GLU A 78 -21.51 7.14 10.70
C GLU A 78 -22.43 8.27 11.23
N LEU A 79 -21.87 9.44 11.57
CA LEU A 79 -22.68 10.62 11.91
C LEU A 79 -23.55 11.07 10.73
N PHE A 80 -22.94 11.16 9.54
CA PHE A 80 -23.64 11.56 8.32
C PHE A 80 -24.65 10.51 7.84
N LYS A 81 -24.43 9.23 8.14
CA LYS A 81 -25.39 8.16 7.82
C LYS A 81 -26.69 8.33 8.58
N THR A 82 -26.63 8.81 9.82
CA THR A 82 -27.81 9.15 10.63
C THR A 82 -28.54 10.33 10.01
N SER A 83 -27.82 11.42 9.71
CA SER A 83 -28.37 12.59 9.03
C SER A 83 -29.03 12.25 7.69
N LEU A 84 -28.37 11.45 6.84
CA LEU A 84 -28.89 11.03 5.53
C LEU A 84 -30.19 10.24 5.65
N LYS A 85 -30.31 9.35 6.65
CA LYS A 85 -31.55 8.59 6.90
C LYS A 85 -32.72 9.50 7.27
N GLU A 86 -32.46 10.59 7.99
CA GLU A 86 -33.50 11.56 8.34
C GLU A 86 -33.82 12.53 7.20
N THR A 87 -32.85 12.84 6.34
CA THR A 87 -33.05 13.73 5.19
C THR A 87 -33.75 13.05 4.02
N LEU A 88 -33.53 11.74 3.82
CA LEU A 88 -33.98 11.01 2.64
C LEU A 88 -35.28 10.24 2.86
N PRO A 89 -36.18 10.17 1.84
CA PRO A 89 -37.31 9.24 1.86
C PRO A 89 -36.88 7.78 2.00
N GLU A 90 -37.73 6.92 2.56
CA GLU A 90 -37.44 5.49 2.80
C GLU A 90 -37.06 4.71 1.53
N ASP A 91 -37.48 5.14 0.34
CA ASP A 91 -37.14 4.50 -0.95
C ASP A 91 -35.73 4.86 -1.46
N ILE A 92 -35.02 5.80 -0.81
CA ILE A 92 -33.72 6.30 -1.23
C ILE A 92 -32.67 6.05 -0.16
N THR A 93 -31.86 5.03 -0.36
CA THR A 93 -30.63 4.80 0.40
C THR A 93 -29.42 5.42 -0.30
N ALA A 94 -28.51 5.98 0.49
CA ALA A 94 -27.24 6.51 0.04
C ALA A 94 -26.18 6.38 1.13
N GLU A 95 -24.97 6.03 0.73
CA GLU A 95 -23.81 6.01 1.62
C GLU A 95 -23.20 7.41 1.73
N PRO A 96 -22.71 7.82 2.92
CA PRO A 96 -21.98 9.07 3.11
C PRO A 96 -20.74 9.16 2.24
N LEU A 97 -20.54 10.31 1.57
CA LEU A 97 -19.41 10.64 0.73
C LEU A 97 -18.55 11.70 1.46
N ILE A 98 -17.81 11.25 2.47
CA ILE A 98 -16.91 12.09 3.26
C ILE A 98 -15.52 12.12 2.63
N GLN A 99 -14.95 13.31 2.48
CA GLN A 99 -13.62 13.52 1.92
C GLN A 99 -12.86 14.59 2.71
N ALA A 100 -11.54 14.43 2.87
CA ALA A 100 -10.68 15.50 3.36
C ALA A 100 -10.66 16.67 2.35
N SER A 101 -10.82 17.90 2.84
CA SER A 101 -10.89 19.09 1.97
C SER A 101 -9.50 19.68 1.65
N GLY A 102 -8.46 19.24 2.35
CA GLY A 102 -7.09 19.77 2.24
C GLY A 102 -6.98 21.24 2.68
N GLY A 103 -7.81 21.68 3.63
CA GLY A 103 -7.84 23.06 4.12
C GLY A 103 -8.46 24.08 3.16
N LYS A 104 -8.96 23.63 2.00
CA LYS A 104 -9.68 24.50 1.07
C LYS A 104 -10.98 24.95 1.72
N PHE A 105 -11.28 26.26 1.60
CA PHE A 105 -12.48 26.88 2.16
C PHE A 105 -12.60 26.83 3.70
N GLY A 106 -11.48 26.61 4.41
CA GLY A 106 -11.46 26.64 5.88
C GLY A 106 -12.15 25.45 6.56
N SER A 107 -12.38 24.35 5.84
CA SER A 107 -12.88 23.09 6.39
C SER A 107 -11.75 22.06 6.51
N ASP A 108 -11.94 21.04 7.35
CA ASP A 108 -11.04 19.88 7.43
C ASP A 108 -11.55 18.72 6.55
N TYR A 109 -12.87 18.53 6.57
CA TYR A 109 -13.60 17.52 5.79
C TYR A 109 -14.81 18.14 5.10
N GLN A 110 -15.33 17.44 4.09
CA GLN A 110 -16.56 17.80 3.40
C GLN A 110 -17.40 16.56 3.10
N CYS A 111 -18.71 16.71 3.14
CA CYS A 111 -19.69 15.74 2.67
C CYS A 111 -20.25 16.17 1.31
N ASN A 112 -20.13 15.28 0.32
CA ASN A 112 -20.39 15.58 -1.10
C ASN A 112 -21.71 15.00 -1.62
N ASN A 113 -22.57 14.46 -0.74
CA ASN A 113 -23.78 13.76 -1.13
C ASN A 113 -24.85 14.61 -1.82
N ALA A 114 -24.91 15.92 -1.52
CA ALA A 114 -26.04 16.77 -1.89
C ALA A 114 -26.34 16.80 -3.41
N MET A 115 -25.31 16.84 -4.25
CA MET A 115 -25.47 16.87 -5.71
C MET A 115 -26.03 15.55 -6.26
N SER A 116 -25.44 14.42 -5.88
CA SER A 116 -25.88 13.10 -6.35
C SER A 116 -27.28 12.75 -5.85
N LEU A 117 -27.61 13.19 -4.62
CA LEU A 117 -28.93 13.01 -4.04
C LEU A 117 -29.98 13.89 -4.72
N TRP A 118 -29.66 15.16 -5.02
CA TRP A 118 -30.58 16.04 -5.72
C TRP A 118 -31.04 15.44 -7.06
N SER A 119 -30.13 14.85 -7.84
CA SER A 119 -30.48 14.17 -9.09
C SER A 119 -31.49 13.03 -8.91
N ARG A 120 -31.51 12.38 -7.73
CA ARG A 120 -32.45 11.31 -7.38
C ARG A 120 -33.76 11.84 -6.77
N LEU A 121 -33.72 13.02 -6.13
CA LEU A 121 -34.84 13.64 -5.42
C LEU A 121 -35.67 14.59 -6.30
N LYS A 122 -35.07 15.17 -7.35
CA LYS A 122 -35.73 16.12 -8.24
C LYS A 122 -36.96 15.47 -8.89
N GLY A 123 -38.14 16.03 -8.63
CA GLY A 123 -39.42 15.52 -9.12
C GLY A 123 -40.12 14.52 -8.20
N LYS A 124 -39.47 14.03 -7.15
CA LYS A 124 -40.06 13.16 -6.12
C LYS A 124 -40.36 13.88 -4.80
N SER A 125 -39.56 14.88 -4.44
CA SER A 125 -39.75 15.67 -3.21
C SER A 125 -39.89 17.15 -3.53
N ALA A 126 -40.99 17.76 -3.09
CA ALA A 126 -41.23 19.21 -3.18
C ALA A 126 -40.48 20.01 -2.11
N GLN A 127 -39.85 19.33 -1.14
CA GLN A 127 -39.15 19.95 -0.01
C GLN A 127 -37.84 20.62 -0.44
N PHE A 128 -37.17 20.09 -1.46
CA PHE A 128 -35.85 20.55 -1.88
C PHE A 128 -35.94 21.41 -3.14
N LYS A 129 -35.38 22.63 -3.08
CA LYS A 129 -35.36 23.61 -4.19
C LYS A 129 -34.07 23.53 -5.03
N GLY A 130 -33.16 22.63 -4.68
CA GLY A 130 -31.88 22.41 -5.36
C GLY A 130 -30.84 21.73 -4.47
N PRO A 131 -29.65 21.40 -5.00
CA PRO A 131 -28.57 20.77 -4.23
C PRO A 131 -28.21 21.49 -2.92
N PRO A 132 -28.11 22.84 -2.85
CA PRO A 132 -27.81 23.52 -1.60
C PRO A 132 -28.86 23.28 -0.50
N SER A 133 -30.15 23.17 -0.86
CA SER A 133 -31.20 22.87 0.12
C SER A 133 -31.11 21.44 0.66
N VAL A 134 -30.61 20.49 -0.13
CA VAL A 134 -30.30 19.14 0.34
C VAL A 134 -29.12 19.19 1.31
N GLY A 135 -28.05 19.92 0.98
CA GLY A 135 -26.91 20.11 1.88
C GLY A 135 -27.31 20.76 3.22
N GLN A 136 -28.20 21.74 3.20
CA GLN A 136 -28.73 22.37 4.41
C GLN A 136 -29.55 21.40 5.27
N ALA A 137 -30.36 20.53 4.65
CA ALA A 137 -31.10 19.52 5.38
C ALA A 137 -30.19 18.44 5.98
N ILE A 138 -29.17 18.00 5.23
CA ILE A 138 -28.14 17.09 5.76
C ILE A 138 -27.47 17.72 6.97
N MET A 139 -27.01 18.97 6.85
CA MET A 139 -26.38 19.69 7.96
C MET A 139 -27.31 19.84 9.17
N GLY A 140 -28.57 20.19 8.94
CA GLY A 140 -29.55 20.42 10.01
C GLY A 140 -29.98 19.14 10.75
N ASN A 141 -29.86 17.98 10.11
CA ASN A 141 -30.17 16.67 10.71
C ASN A 141 -28.92 15.96 11.25
N LEU A 142 -27.78 16.64 11.37
CA LEU A 142 -26.61 16.05 12.02
C LEU A 142 -26.87 15.90 13.53
N PRO A 143 -26.59 14.72 14.12
CA PRO A 143 -26.67 14.55 15.56
C PRO A 143 -25.60 15.38 16.27
N GLU A 144 -25.86 15.78 17.52
CA GLU A 144 -24.86 16.43 18.37
C GLU A 144 -23.62 15.54 18.56
N SER A 145 -22.43 16.11 18.45
CA SER A 145 -21.16 15.38 18.53
C SER A 145 -20.03 16.27 19.04
N GLU A 146 -19.26 15.78 20.00
CA GLU A 146 -18.02 16.43 20.48
C GLU A 146 -16.96 16.58 19.38
N MET A 147 -17.07 15.80 18.30
CA MET A 147 -16.09 15.78 17.21
C MET A 147 -16.16 17.01 16.31
N ILE A 148 -17.34 17.63 16.19
CA ILE A 148 -17.63 18.68 15.21
C ILE A 148 -17.65 20.03 15.94
N GLU A 149 -16.75 20.94 15.56
CA GLU A 149 -16.75 22.33 16.04
C GLU A 149 -17.79 23.17 15.31
N SER A 150 -17.83 23.03 13.98
CA SER A 150 -18.81 23.73 13.16
C SER A 150 -19.02 23.04 11.81
N THR A 151 -20.17 23.32 11.21
CA THR A 151 -20.51 22.92 9.85
C THR A 151 -21.04 24.09 9.05
N SER A 152 -20.80 24.09 7.74
CA SER A 152 -21.35 25.08 6.82
C SER A 152 -21.69 24.45 5.48
N VAL A 153 -22.59 25.08 4.73
CA VAL A 153 -22.92 24.63 3.36
C VAL A 153 -22.32 25.60 2.35
N ALA A 154 -21.55 25.07 1.40
CA ALA A 154 -20.90 25.85 0.35
C ALA A 154 -21.26 25.37 -1.07
N GLY A 155 -21.27 26.32 -2.01
CA GLY A 155 -21.44 26.06 -3.44
C GLY A 155 -22.68 25.21 -3.77
N PRO A 156 -22.54 24.10 -4.52
CA PRO A 156 -23.64 23.22 -4.91
C PRO A 156 -24.13 22.29 -3.78
N GLY A 157 -23.97 22.67 -2.51
CA GLY A 157 -24.45 21.89 -1.36
C GLY A 157 -23.39 21.02 -0.69
N PHE A 158 -22.10 21.35 -0.83
CA PHE A 158 -21.05 20.71 -0.04
C PHE A 158 -21.25 21.05 1.44
N VAL A 159 -21.32 20.05 2.31
CA VAL A 159 -21.38 20.27 3.76
C VAL A 159 -19.96 20.20 4.31
N ASN A 160 -19.38 21.38 4.55
CA ASN A 160 -18.06 21.58 5.12
C ASN A 160 -18.08 21.30 6.63
N ILE A 161 -17.04 20.65 7.13
CA ILE A 161 -16.91 20.20 8.52
C ILE A 161 -15.57 20.71 9.08
N VAL A 162 -15.63 21.34 10.25
CA VAL A 162 -14.46 21.72 11.06
C VAL A 162 -14.47 20.87 12.32
N LEU A 163 -13.36 20.17 12.59
CA LEU A 163 -13.20 19.33 13.77
C LEU A 163 -12.87 20.17 15.01
N SER A 164 -13.41 19.76 16.17
CA SER A 164 -13.09 20.36 17.47
C SER A 164 -11.62 20.16 17.82
N LYS A 165 -10.96 21.25 18.22
CA LYS A 165 -9.59 21.25 18.72
C LYS A 165 -9.43 20.37 19.97
N GLU A 166 -10.40 20.43 20.86
CA GLU A 166 -10.45 19.66 22.12
C GLU A 166 -10.55 18.16 21.82
N TRP A 167 -11.43 17.79 20.89
CA TRP A 167 -11.57 16.40 20.46
C TRP A 167 -10.29 15.89 19.78
N MET A 168 -9.68 16.69 18.90
CA MET A 168 -8.42 16.33 18.24
C MET A 168 -7.29 16.12 19.26
N ALA A 169 -7.13 17.05 20.21
CA ALA A 169 -6.15 16.95 21.28
C ALA A 169 -6.36 15.69 22.14
N LYS A 170 -7.62 15.39 22.52
CA LYS A 170 -7.99 14.19 23.28
C LYS A 170 -7.67 12.90 22.51
N SER A 171 -7.93 12.87 21.19
CA SER A 171 -7.61 11.73 20.33
C SER A 171 -6.10 11.47 20.25
N ILE A 172 -5.29 12.52 20.07
CA ILE A 172 -3.82 12.40 20.06
C ILE A 172 -3.30 11.96 21.44
N GLN A 173 -3.81 12.54 22.52
CA GLN A 173 -3.43 12.14 23.89
C GLN A 173 -3.76 10.67 24.15
N ASN A 174 -4.94 10.21 23.73
CA ASN A 174 -5.34 8.81 23.85
C ASN A 174 -4.40 7.88 23.07
N MET A 175 -3.99 8.28 21.86
CA MET A 175 -3.02 7.54 21.05
C MET A 175 -1.67 7.43 21.75
N LEU A 176 -1.21 8.51 22.39
CA LEU A 176 0.03 8.49 23.17
C LEU A 176 -0.05 7.58 24.40
N LYS A 177 -1.20 7.55 25.09
CA LYS A 177 -1.42 6.74 26.31
C LYS A 177 -1.63 5.25 26.02
N LYS A 178 -2.46 4.92 25.03
CA LYS A 178 -2.88 3.55 24.69
C LYS A 178 -2.04 2.92 23.57
N GLY A 179 -1.25 3.74 22.87
CA GLY A 179 -0.40 3.35 21.75
C GLY A 179 -1.09 3.45 20.39
N ILE A 180 -0.27 3.60 19.34
CA ILE A 180 -0.71 3.82 17.95
C ILE A 180 -1.64 2.74 17.36
N LYS A 181 -1.73 1.56 17.99
CA LYS A 181 -2.62 0.47 17.56
C LYS A 181 -4.09 0.86 17.63
N ILE A 182 -4.47 1.84 18.46
CA ILE A 182 -5.85 2.34 18.51
C ILE A 182 -6.26 3.07 17.22
N TRP A 183 -5.29 3.51 16.42
CA TRP A 183 -5.49 4.13 15.11
C TRP A 183 -5.33 3.15 13.95
N ALA A 184 -5.22 1.85 14.22
CA ALA A 184 -5.22 0.82 13.19
C ALA A 184 -6.53 0.88 12.38
N PRO A 185 -6.48 0.99 11.04
CA PRO A 185 -7.68 0.98 10.21
C PRO A 185 -8.51 -0.28 10.42
N ARG A 186 -9.83 -0.14 10.29
CA ARG A 186 -10.77 -1.26 10.26
C ARG A 186 -11.06 -1.63 8.82
N LEU A 187 -10.51 -2.76 8.38
CA LEU A 187 -10.80 -3.32 7.06
C LEU A 187 -11.84 -4.44 7.21
N ASN A 188 -12.78 -4.53 6.27
CA ASN A 188 -13.79 -5.59 6.24
C ASN A 188 -13.22 -6.86 5.62
N VAL A 189 -12.11 -7.36 6.13
CA VAL A 189 -11.42 -8.57 5.66
C VAL A 189 -10.69 -9.20 6.85
N GLN A 190 -10.80 -10.51 7.00
CA GLN A 190 -10.18 -11.23 8.11
C GLN A 190 -8.83 -11.82 7.70
N ARG A 191 -8.75 -12.41 6.50
CA ARG A 191 -7.56 -13.12 6.03
C ARG A 191 -7.19 -12.74 4.60
N ALA A 192 -5.93 -12.37 4.41
CA ALA A 192 -5.37 -12.03 3.12
C ALA A 192 -4.15 -12.89 2.80
N VAL A 193 -3.95 -13.20 1.51
CA VAL A 193 -2.70 -13.74 0.97
C VAL A 193 -2.03 -12.64 0.16
N VAL A 194 -0.74 -12.39 0.41
CA VAL A 194 0.09 -11.51 -0.42
C VAL A 194 1.17 -12.36 -1.05
N ASP A 195 1.10 -12.52 -2.37
CA ASP A 195 2.06 -13.26 -3.20
C ASP A 195 3.06 -12.29 -3.81
N PHE A 196 4.32 -12.40 -3.42
CA PHE A 196 5.35 -11.46 -3.81
C PHE A 196 6.77 -12.05 -3.74
N SER A 197 7.73 -11.29 -4.26
CA SER A 197 9.13 -11.67 -4.50
C SER A 197 9.29 -12.67 -5.64
N SER A 198 8.82 -13.90 -5.46
CA SER A 198 8.70 -14.98 -6.43
C SER A 198 9.88 -15.11 -7.42
N PRO A 199 11.14 -15.23 -6.92
CA PRO A 199 12.31 -15.43 -7.77
C PRO A 199 12.28 -16.82 -8.40
N ASN A 200 13.09 -17.00 -9.45
CA ASN A 200 13.27 -18.29 -10.11
C ASN A 200 14.53 -18.96 -9.57
N ILE A 201 14.45 -20.24 -9.19
CA ILE A 201 15.62 -21.01 -8.75
C ILE A 201 16.67 -21.08 -9.88
N ALA A 202 17.95 -21.10 -9.48
CA ALA A 202 19.12 -21.06 -10.36
C ALA A 202 19.23 -19.80 -11.24
N LYS A 203 18.49 -18.73 -10.90
CA LYS A 203 18.66 -17.40 -11.47
C LYS A 203 18.80 -16.39 -10.35
N GLU A 204 19.70 -15.43 -10.54
CA GLU A 204 19.88 -14.35 -9.58
C GLU A 204 18.60 -13.50 -9.44
N MET A 205 18.36 -13.06 -8.21
CA MET A 205 17.41 -11.98 -7.98
C MET A 205 17.92 -10.70 -8.64
N HIS A 206 16.98 -9.96 -9.22
CA HIS A 206 17.26 -8.73 -9.96
C HIS A 206 16.27 -7.65 -9.52
N VAL A 207 16.48 -6.41 -9.96
CA VAL A 207 15.68 -5.25 -9.55
C VAL A 207 14.16 -5.40 -9.76
N GLY A 208 13.70 -6.21 -10.73
CA GLY A 208 12.28 -6.57 -10.83
C GLY A 208 11.74 -7.38 -9.63
N HIS A 209 12.49 -8.35 -9.13
CA HIS A 209 12.15 -9.10 -7.91
C HIS A 209 12.24 -8.20 -6.67
N LEU A 210 13.18 -7.24 -6.66
CA LEU A 210 13.29 -6.24 -5.59
C LEU A 210 12.00 -5.41 -5.48
N ARG A 211 11.44 -4.92 -6.60
CA ARG A 211 10.18 -4.17 -6.59
C ARG A 211 9.03 -4.97 -5.99
N SER A 212 8.85 -6.20 -6.47
CA SER A 212 7.82 -7.11 -5.93
C SER A 212 8.03 -7.32 -4.43
N THR A 213 9.28 -7.55 -4.01
CA THR A 213 9.66 -7.76 -2.60
C THR A 213 9.28 -6.58 -1.71
N ILE A 214 9.65 -5.37 -2.10
CA ILE A 214 9.42 -4.15 -1.30
C ILE A 214 7.93 -3.79 -1.26
N ILE A 215 7.25 -3.80 -2.42
CA ILE A 215 5.83 -3.45 -2.52
C ILE A 215 4.98 -4.48 -1.76
N GLY A 216 5.25 -5.77 -1.95
CA GLY A 216 4.54 -6.86 -1.29
C GLY A 216 4.69 -6.83 0.23
N ASP A 217 5.92 -6.69 0.74
CA ASP A 217 6.16 -6.57 2.18
C ASP A 217 5.47 -5.34 2.78
N THR A 218 5.48 -4.20 2.07
CA THR A 218 4.79 -2.98 2.51
C THR A 218 3.27 -3.18 2.60
N LEU A 219 2.66 -3.80 1.60
CA LEU A 219 1.23 -4.13 1.62
C LEU A 219 0.88 -5.10 2.75
N ALA A 220 1.70 -6.14 2.94
CA ALA A 220 1.52 -7.11 4.03
C ALA A 220 1.55 -6.43 5.41
N ARG A 221 2.54 -5.57 5.67
CA ARG A 221 2.65 -4.83 6.95
C ARG A 221 1.46 -3.89 7.21
N MET A 222 0.95 -3.23 6.18
CA MET A 222 -0.22 -2.35 6.33
C MET A 222 -1.50 -3.13 6.62
N LEU A 223 -1.68 -4.30 5.99
CA LEU A 223 -2.79 -5.21 6.28
C LEU A 223 -2.68 -5.78 7.70
N GLU A 224 -1.49 -6.23 8.12
CA GLU A 224 -1.23 -6.73 9.47
C GLU A 224 -1.49 -5.64 10.53
N PHE A 225 -1.05 -4.41 10.27
CA PHE A 225 -1.36 -3.28 11.16
C PHE A 225 -2.85 -2.99 11.24
N SER A 226 -3.60 -3.29 10.18
CA SER A 226 -5.07 -3.21 10.14
C SER A 226 -5.77 -4.45 10.72
N ASN A 227 -5.04 -5.29 11.47
CA ASN A 227 -5.50 -6.52 12.11
C ASN A 227 -6.04 -7.60 11.14
N VAL A 228 -5.53 -7.61 9.90
CA VAL A 228 -5.79 -8.69 8.94
C VAL A 228 -4.76 -9.79 9.16
N GLU A 229 -5.19 -11.06 9.19
CA GLU A 229 -4.27 -12.20 9.15
C GLU A 229 -3.66 -12.29 7.75
N VAL A 230 -2.35 -12.06 7.64
CA VAL A 230 -1.66 -12.05 6.34
C VAL A 230 -0.79 -13.28 6.17
N LEU A 231 -1.08 -14.02 5.11
CA LEU A 231 -0.27 -15.12 4.60
C LEU A 231 0.67 -14.58 3.51
N ARG A 232 1.93 -14.35 3.89
CA ARG A 232 2.98 -13.91 2.97
C ARG A 232 3.50 -15.10 2.18
N ARG A 233 3.36 -15.09 0.85
CA ARG A 233 3.67 -16.25 -0.01
C ARG A 233 4.78 -15.89 -0.99
N ASN A 234 5.82 -16.71 -1.00
CA ASN A 234 6.85 -16.69 -2.03
C ASN A 234 6.55 -17.77 -3.06
N HIS A 235 6.00 -17.37 -4.22
CA HIS A 235 5.69 -18.31 -5.30
C HIS A 235 6.91 -18.55 -6.18
N VAL A 236 7.94 -19.15 -5.58
CA VAL A 236 9.24 -19.41 -6.22
C VAL A 236 9.07 -20.34 -7.43
N GLY A 237 9.75 -20.00 -8.53
CA GLY A 237 9.86 -20.83 -9.73
C GLY A 237 10.83 -21.99 -9.49
N ASP A 238 10.42 -22.96 -8.70
CA ASP A 238 11.20 -24.15 -8.31
C ASP A 238 10.83 -25.41 -9.10
N TRP A 239 9.99 -25.28 -10.12
CA TRP A 239 9.59 -26.37 -11.00
C TRP A 239 9.68 -25.94 -12.47
N GLY A 240 10.19 -26.81 -13.34
CA GLY A 240 10.31 -26.48 -14.76
C GLY A 240 11.32 -27.32 -15.53
N THR A 241 11.32 -27.19 -16.85
CA THR A 241 12.17 -28.00 -17.73
C THR A 241 13.66 -27.64 -17.62
N GLN A 242 13.97 -26.44 -17.13
CA GLN A 242 15.34 -25.99 -16.87
C GLN A 242 16.07 -26.87 -15.84
N PHE A 243 15.36 -27.54 -14.93
CA PHE A 243 15.99 -28.38 -13.93
C PHE A 243 16.64 -29.63 -14.52
N GLY A 244 16.14 -30.14 -15.66
CA GLY A 244 16.76 -31.28 -16.31
C GLY A 244 18.21 -31.02 -16.71
N MET A 245 18.47 -29.87 -17.36
CA MET A 245 19.84 -29.50 -17.72
C MET A 245 20.71 -29.15 -16.50
N LEU A 246 20.12 -28.59 -15.43
CA LEU A 246 20.88 -28.27 -14.21
C LEU A 246 21.30 -29.55 -13.47
N ILE A 247 20.41 -30.53 -13.36
CA ILE A 247 20.68 -31.81 -12.70
C ILE A 247 21.72 -32.62 -13.47
N GLU A 248 21.58 -32.74 -14.80
CA GLU A 248 22.57 -33.47 -15.61
C GLU A 248 23.94 -32.78 -15.58
N TYR A 249 23.96 -31.44 -15.64
CA TYR A 249 25.21 -30.71 -15.50
C TYR A 249 25.86 -30.90 -14.12
N LEU A 250 25.05 -30.98 -13.05
CA LEU A 250 25.53 -31.29 -11.70
C LEU A 250 26.20 -32.66 -11.66
N PHE A 251 25.59 -33.68 -12.29
CA PHE A 251 26.15 -35.03 -12.31
C PHE A 251 27.45 -35.13 -13.11
N GLU A 252 27.58 -34.37 -14.21
CA GLU A 252 28.80 -34.38 -15.04
C GLU A 252 29.97 -33.66 -14.38
N GLU A 253 29.77 -32.46 -13.84
CA GLU A 253 30.83 -31.65 -13.25
C GLU A 253 31.22 -32.14 -11.85
N PHE A 254 30.27 -32.73 -11.12
CA PHE A 254 30.46 -33.19 -9.76
C PHE A 254 30.10 -34.68 -9.62
N PRO A 255 31.02 -35.60 -9.95
CA PRO A 255 30.78 -37.05 -9.82
C PRO A 255 30.35 -37.49 -8.41
N ASN A 256 30.79 -36.77 -7.36
CA ASN A 256 30.41 -36.98 -5.96
C ASN A 256 29.45 -35.89 -5.45
N TRP A 257 28.52 -35.40 -6.28
CA TRP A 257 27.62 -34.28 -5.98
C TRP A 257 26.85 -34.39 -4.65
N GLU A 258 26.63 -35.60 -4.12
CA GLU A 258 25.99 -35.80 -2.81
C GLU A 258 26.81 -35.20 -1.66
N GLU A 259 28.15 -35.31 -1.72
CA GLU A 259 29.09 -34.85 -0.69
C GLU A 259 29.63 -33.43 -0.95
N VAL A 260 29.43 -32.91 -2.18
CA VAL A 260 29.90 -31.58 -2.55
C VAL A 260 29.21 -30.52 -1.69
N GLY A 261 29.98 -29.78 -0.90
CA GLY A 261 29.46 -28.67 -0.11
C GLY A 261 28.84 -27.60 -1.00
N GLU A 262 27.81 -26.90 -0.50
CA GLU A 262 27.07 -25.88 -1.25
C GLU A 262 28.00 -24.79 -1.83
N GLN A 263 29.06 -24.43 -1.09
CA GLN A 263 30.07 -23.46 -1.51
C GLN A 263 30.89 -23.89 -2.74
N ALA A 264 30.97 -25.19 -3.04
CA ALA A 264 31.75 -25.72 -4.15
C ALA A 264 31.00 -25.69 -5.49
N ILE A 265 29.66 -25.62 -5.47
CA ILE A 265 28.86 -25.39 -6.67
C ILE A 265 28.99 -23.92 -7.14
N GLY A 266 29.34 -23.02 -6.23
CA GLY A 266 29.69 -21.63 -6.55
C GLY A 266 28.49 -20.81 -7.00
N ASP A 267 28.73 -19.89 -7.94
CA ASP A 267 27.71 -19.00 -8.52
C ASP A 267 26.71 -19.78 -9.39
N LEU A 268 25.46 -19.89 -8.91
CA LEU A 268 24.37 -20.58 -9.60
C LEU A 268 24.05 -19.99 -10.97
N GLN A 269 24.31 -18.70 -11.19
CA GLN A 269 24.11 -18.07 -12.49
C GLN A 269 25.15 -18.56 -13.49
N GLU A 270 26.42 -18.67 -13.07
CA GLU A 270 27.48 -19.23 -13.90
C GLU A 270 27.18 -20.70 -14.19
N PHE A 271 26.74 -21.46 -13.18
CA PHE A 271 26.30 -22.83 -13.32
C PHE A 271 25.16 -22.97 -14.35
N TYR A 272 24.14 -22.11 -14.28
CA TYR A 272 23.04 -22.07 -15.26
C TYR A 272 23.53 -21.71 -16.67
N LYS A 273 24.42 -20.72 -16.81
CA LYS A 273 24.97 -20.32 -18.13
C LYS A 273 25.77 -21.47 -18.76
N LYS A 274 26.56 -22.19 -17.97
CA LYS A 274 27.33 -23.36 -18.43
C LYS A 274 26.42 -24.53 -18.81
N SER A 275 25.43 -24.86 -17.98
CA SER A 275 24.47 -25.93 -18.30
C SER A 275 23.68 -25.63 -19.56
N LYS A 276 23.26 -24.36 -19.75
CA LYS A 276 22.55 -23.92 -20.95
C LYS A 276 23.44 -23.99 -22.20
N LEU A 277 24.70 -23.56 -22.09
CA LEU A 277 25.66 -23.67 -23.19
C LEU A 277 25.87 -25.13 -23.60
N ARG A 278 25.94 -26.05 -22.63
CA ARG A 278 26.04 -27.49 -22.88
C ARG A 278 24.79 -28.01 -23.58
N PHE A 279 23.61 -27.68 -23.08
CA PHE A 279 22.32 -28.05 -23.66
C PHE A 279 22.14 -27.61 -25.11
N ASP A 280 22.64 -26.42 -25.47
CA ASP A 280 22.50 -25.90 -26.84
C ASP A 280 23.55 -26.48 -27.81
N LYS A 281 24.72 -26.91 -27.32
CA LYS A 281 25.84 -27.41 -28.15
C LYS A 281 25.89 -28.92 -28.30
N ASP A 282 25.39 -29.67 -27.33
CA ASP A 282 25.54 -31.12 -27.25
C ASP A 282 24.17 -31.82 -27.33
N PRO A 283 23.83 -32.46 -28.47
CA PRO A 283 22.58 -33.18 -28.65
C PRO A 283 22.36 -34.33 -27.66
N ASP A 284 23.42 -35.03 -27.27
CA ASP A 284 23.33 -36.17 -26.34
C ASP A 284 23.04 -35.67 -24.93
N PHE A 285 23.69 -34.56 -24.52
CA PHE A 285 23.37 -33.89 -23.26
C PHE A 285 21.93 -33.37 -23.24
N LYS A 286 21.46 -32.82 -24.35
CA LYS A 286 20.08 -32.34 -24.49
C LYS A 286 19.06 -33.46 -24.28
N GLU A 287 19.29 -34.63 -24.85
CA GLU A 287 18.42 -35.79 -24.66
C GLU A 287 18.42 -36.25 -23.20
N ARG A 288 19.60 -36.38 -22.56
CA ARG A 288 19.71 -36.70 -21.12
C ARG A 288 18.98 -35.68 -20.25
N ALA A 289 19.17 -34.39 -20.53
CA ALA A 289 18.49 -33.32 -19.80
C ALA A 289 16.96 -33.40 -19.92
N GLN A 290 16.43 -33.77 -21.09
CA GLN A 290 14.98 -33.98 -21.26
C GLN A 290 14.49 -35.21 -20.47
N GLN A 291 15.24 -36.30 -20.49
CA GLN A 291 14.95 -37.50 -19.68
C GLN A 291 15.02 -37.23 -18.17
N ALA A 292 15.94 -36.37 -17.73
CA ALA A 292 16.07 -35.94 -16.34
C ALA A 292 14.83 -35.19 -15.85
N VAL A 293 14.18 -34.37 -16.70
CA VAL A 293 12.90 -33.72 -16.36
C VAL A 293 11.81 -34.76 -16.09
N VAL A 294 11.69 -35.77 -16.96
CA VAL A 294 10.71 -36.85 -16.78
C VAL A 294 11.01 -37.63 -15.50
N SER A 295 12.29 -37.90 -15.23
CA SER A 295 12.74 -38.60 -14.03
C SER A 295 12.42 -37.82 -12.75
N LEU A 296 12.60 -36.49 -12.78
CA LEU A 296 12.25 -35.59 -11.67
C LEU A 296 10.73 -35.54 -11.42
N GLN A 297 9.93 -35.55 -12.50
CA GLN A 297 8.47 -35.52 -12.44
C GLN A 297 7.85 -36.87 -12.07
N GLY A 298 8.60 -37.97 -12.24
CA GLY A 298 8.19 -39.33 -11.91
C GLY A 298 7.92 -39.56 -10.42
N SER A 299 7.45 -40.78 -10.12
CA SER A 299 7.11 -41.21 -8.76
C SER A 299 8.33 -41.14 -7.83
N LYS A 300 8.10 -40.83 -6.54
CA LYS A 300 9.17 -40.63 -5.55
C LYS A 300 10.04 -41.89 -5.36
N ASP A 301 9.45 -43.07 -5.54
CA ASP A 301 10.09 -44.36 -5.26
C ASP A 301 11.01 -44.83 -6.40
N GLU A 302 10.87 -44.28 -7.62
CA GLU A 302 11.66 -44.70 -8.79
C GLU A 302 12.90 -43.83 -9.04
N ASN A 303 12.93 -42.56 -8.60
CA ASN A 303 13.97 -41.59 -9.01
C ASN A 303 14.47 -40.65 -7.88
N ASP A 304 14.77 -41.20 -6.71
CA ASP A 304 15.27 -40.46 -5.53
C ASP A 304 16.53 -39.60 -5.83
N LYS A 305 17.43 -40.10 -6.67
CA LYS A 305 18.65 -39.38 -7.10
C LYS A 305 18.35 -38.00 -7.70
N TYR A 306 17.39 -37.93 -8.63
CA TYR A 306 17.02 -36.69 -9.33
C TYR A 306 16.34 -35.69 -8.39
N ARG A 307 15.51 -36.17 -7.45
CA ARG A 307 14.87 -35.32 -6.45
C ARG A 307 15.87 -34.74 -5.45
N LYS A 308 16.82 -35.54 -4.98
CA LYS A 308 17.92 -35.06 -4.11
C LYS A 308 18.78 -34.01 -4.81
N ALA A 309 19.13 -34.23 -6.08
CA ALA A 309 19.86 -33.24 -6.89
C ALA A 309 19.08 -31.93 -7.04
N TRP A 310 17.79 -32.01 -7.36
CA TRP A 310 16.88 -30.87 -7.41
C TRP A 310 16.83 -30.11 -6.08
N THR A 311 16.63 -30.82 -4.96
CA THR A 311 16.58 -30.22 -3.62
C THR A 311 17.85 -29.44 -3.32
N LYS A 312 19.02 -30.01 -3.62
CA LYS A 312 20.32 -29.36 -3.42
C LYS A 312 20.47 -28.09 -4.25
N ILE A 313 20.08 -28.10 -5.53
CA ILE A 313 20.09 -26.91 -6.39
C ILE A 313 19.17 -25.82 -5.82
N CYS A 314 17.99 -26.21 -5.34
CA CYS A 314 17.04 -25.29 -4.71
C CYS A 314 17.59 -24.69 -3.41
N GLU A 315 18.21 -25.48 -2.54
CA GLU A 315 18.79 -25.03 -1.27
C GLU A 315 19.85 -23.94 -1.46
N ILE A 316 20.76 -24.11 -2.43
CA ILE A 316 21.78 -23.10 -2.73
C ILE A 316 21.14 -21.78 -3.18
N SER A 317 20.11 -21.84 -4.03
CA SER A 317 19.39 -20.64 -4.48
C SER A 317 18.66 -19.97 -3.31
N ARG A 318 18.05 -20.75 -2.41
CA ARG A 318 17.37 -20.24 -1.23
C ARG A 318 18.32 -19.51 -0.29
N MET A 319 19.54 -20.00 -0.11
CA MET A 319 20.56 -19.32 0.71
C MET A 319 20.93 -17.95 0.13
N GLU A 320 21.05 -17.82 -1.18
CA GLU A 320 21.28 -16.52 -1.83
C GLU A 320 20.09 -15.57 -1.68
N PHE A 321 18.86 -16.08 -1.83
CA PHE A 321 17.65 -15.27 -1.64
C PHE A 321 17.52 -14.79 -0.19
N GLN A 322 17.85 -15.66 0.76
CA GLN A 322 17.80 -15.37 2.19
C GLN A 322 18.71 -14.20 2.57
N GLN A 323 19.91 -14.11 1.98
CA GLN A 323 20.82 -12.97 2.19
C GLN A 323 20.19 -11.63 1.79
N VAL A 324 19.35 -11.62 0.75
CA VAL A 324 18.61 -10.42 0.33
C VAL A 324 17.46 -10.14 1.29
N TYR A 325 16.69 -11.17 1.69
CA TYR A 325 15.58 -11.02 2.62
C TYR A 325 16.02 -10.53 4.01
N GLU A 326 17.16 -11.00 4.52
CA GLU A 326 17.74 -10.56 5.78
C GLU A 326 18.13 -9.07 5.76
N ARG A 327 18.85 -8.63 4.72
CA ARG A 327 19.19 -7.21 4.52
C ARG A 327 17.94 -6.34 4.40
N LEU A 328 16.92 -6.83 3.71
CA LEU A 328 15.64 -6.14 3.58
C LEU A 328 14.72 -6.35 4.79
N LYS A 329 15.09 -7.14 5.81
CA LYS A 329 14.24 -7.49 6.96
C LYS A 329 12.83 -7.95 6.55
N VAL A 330 12.75 -8.77 5.50
CA VAL A 330 11.51 -9.31 4.96
C VAL A 330 11.34 -10.74 5.43
N ASP A 331 10.16 -11.04 5.96
CA ASP A 331 9.74 -12.40 6.33
C ASP A 331 8.62 -12.87 5.40
N LEU A 332 8.73 -14.09 4.88
CA LEU A 332 7.84 -14.68 3.88
C LEU A 332 7.96 -16.20 3.85
N GLU A 333 6.84 -16.88 3.59
CA GLU A 333 6.78 -18.35 3.54
C GLU A 333 6.87 -18.85 2.10
N GLU A 334 7.83 -19.73 1.82
CA GLU A 334 7.96 -20.36 0.50
C GLU A 334 6.83 -21.34 0.20
N ARG A 335 6.11 -21.07 -0.89
CA ARG A 335 5.12 -21.95 -1.51
C ARG A 335 5.31 -21.90 -3.02
N GLY A 336 6.41 -22.49 -3.47
CA GLY A 336 6.81 -22.55 -4.88
C GLY A 336 5.86 -23.34 -5.76
N GLU A 337 6.09 -23.31 -7.07
CA GLU A 337 5.30 -24.03 -8.06
C GLU A 337 5.21 -25.54 -7.75
N SER A 338 6.32 -26.14 -7.29
CA SER A 338 6.40 -27.57 -6.99
C SER A 338 5.42 -28.03 -5.91
N PHE A 339 5.05 -27.14 -4.98
CA PHE A 339 4.11 -27.41 -3.90
C PHE A 339 2.71 -27.76 -4.42
N TYR A 340 2.30 -27.16 -5.53
CA TYR A 340 0.94 -27.32 -6.06
C TYR A 340 0.79 -28.54 -6.97
N ASN A 341 1.89 -29.14 -7.43
CA ASN A 341 1.88 -30.29 -8.35
C ASN A 341 0.91 -31.41 -7.98
N PRO A 342 0.81 -31.86 -6.70
CA PRO A 342 -0.10 -32.93 -6.33
C PRO A 342 -1.59 -32.57 -6.51
N TYR A 343 -1.92 -31.28 -6.57
CA TYR A 343 -3.29 -30.79 -6.64
C TYR A 343 -3.75 -30.46 -8.06
N ILE A 344 -2.82 -30.29 -9.02
CA ILE A 344 -3.14 -29.80 -10.37
C ILE A 344 -4.15 -30.73 -11.06
N ALA A 345 -3.91 -32.04 -11.06
CA ALA A 345 -4.76 -33.02 -11.73
C ALA A 345 -6.21 -32.96 -11.21
N ASP A 346 -6.40 -32.91 -9.89
CA ASP A 346 -7.73 -32.87 -9.27
C ASP A 346 -8.46 -31.56 -9.52
N VAL A 347 -7.75 -30.42 -9.49
CA VAL A 347 -8.33 -29.11 -9.77
C VAL A 347 -8.78 -29.03 -11.24
N LEU A 348 -7.94 -29.47 -12.19
CA LEU A 348 -8.29 -29.46 -13.61
C LEU A 348 -9.46 -30.40 -13.90
N LYS A 349 -9.47 -31.60 -13.32
CA LYS A 349 -10.62 -32.52 -13.42
C LYS A 349 -11.91 -31.90 -12.86
N GLY A 350 -11.81 -31.12 -11.79
CA GLY A 350 -12.93 -30.35 -11.25
C GLY A 350 -13.49 -29.30 -12.23
N LEU A 351 -12.62 -28.66 -13.02
CA LEU A 351 -13.01 -27.71 -14.07
C LEU A 351 -13.59 -28.40 -15.30
N GLU A 352 -13.03 -29.55 -15.69
CA GLU A 352 -13.54 -30.42 -16.76
C GLU A 352 -14.96 -30.90 -16.46
N ASN A 353 -15.21 -31.38 -15.23
CA ASN A 353 -16.54 -31.80 -14.78
C ASN A 353 -17.59 -30.67 -14.80
N LYS A 354 -17.15 -29.41 -14.77
CA LYS A 354 -18.02 -28.22 -14.93
C LYS A 354 -18.23 -27.82 -16.40
N GLY A 355 -17.63 -28.55 -17.34
CA GLY A 355 -17.69 -28.25 -18.77
C GLY A 355 -16.92 -26.99 -19.17
N LEU A 356 -15.90 -26.58 -18.39
CA LEU A 356 -15.13 -25.36 -18.64
C LEU A 356 -13.86 -25.61 -19.47
N ILE A 357 -13.37 -26.85 -19.51
CA ILE A 357 -12.19 -27.23 -20.27
C ILE A 357 -12.62 -27.81 -21.61
N GLU A 358 -12.02 -27.31 -22.68
CA GLU A 358 -12.24 -27.74 -24.06
C GLU A 358 -10.91 -28.20 -24.67
N GLU A 359 -10.95 -29.18 -25.56
CA GLU A 359 -9.78 -29.55 -26.36
C GLU A 359 -9.63 -28.63 -27.57
N SER A 360 -8.41 -28.12 -27.79
CA SER A 360 -8.06 -27.29 -28.94
C SER A 360 -6.65 -27.63 -29.42
N GLN A 361 -6.53 -28.14 -30.65
CA GLN A 361 -5.24 -28.51 -31.27
C GLN A 361 -4.40 -29.47 -30.40
N GLY A 362 -5.07 -30.39 -29.69
CA GLY A 362 -4.44 -31.36 -28.77
C GLY A 362 -4.09 -30.80 -27.39
N ALA A 363 -4.25 -29.50 -27.15
CA ALA A 363 -4.11 -28.89 -25.83
C ALA A 363 -5.48 -28.78 -25.13
N GLN A 364 -5.48 -28.69 -23.80
CA GLN A 364 -6.68 -28.39 -23.02
C GLN A 364 -6.71 -26.90 -22.66
N VAL A 365 -7.82 -26.24 -22.93
CA VAL A 365 -7.94 -24.78 -22.83
C VAL A 365 -9.24 -24.34 -22.16
N ILE A 366 -9.25 -23.15 -21.57
CA ILE A 366 -10.44 -22.48 -21.03
C ILE A 366 -10.70 -21.23 -21.87
N SER A 367 -11.87 -21.19 -22.51
CA SER A 367 -12.32 -20.07 -23.34
C SER A 367 -12.83 -18.91 -22.47
N ILE A 368 -12.18 -17.74 -22.56
CA ILE A 368 -12.55 -16.55 -21.76
C ILE A 368 -13.35 -15.55 -22.60
N LYS A 369 -14.58 -15.24 -22.16
CA LYS A 369 -15.46 -14.29 -22.86
C LYS A 369 -14.79 -12.92 -23.00
N GLY A 370 -14.71 -12.40 -24.23
CA GLY A 370 -14.13 -11.09 -24.52
C GLY A 370 -12.62 -11.08 -24.71
N LYS A 371 -11.95 -12.25 -24.68
CA LYS A 371 -10.55 -12.41 -25.07
C LYS A 371 -10.46 -13.37 -26.26
N ASN A 372 -9.57 -13.06 -27.22
CA ASN A 372 -9.38 -13.88 -28.43
C ASN A 372 -8.44 -15.07 -28.20
N ILE A 373 -7.69 -15.07 -27.10
CA ILE A 373 -6.70 -16.09 -26.78
C ILE A 373 -7.26 -16.90 -25.60
N PRO A 374 -7.39 -18.23 -25.72
CA PRO A 374 -7.85 -19.05 -24.61
C PRO A 374 -6.71 -19.28 -23.60
N LEU A 375 -7.07 -19.58 -22.35
CA LEU A 375 -6.12 -19.93 -21.31
C LEU A 375 -5.75 -21.41 -21.47
N ILE A 376 -4.54 -21.70 -21.96
CA ILE A 376 -4.05 -23.09 -22.10
C ILE A 376 -3.72 -23.62 -20.71
N VAL A 377 -4.39 -24.67 -20.26
CA VAL A 377 -4.20 -25.29 -18.94
C VAL A 377 -3.48 -26.64 -18.99
N VAL A 378 -3.43 -27.30 -20.15
CA VAL A 378 -2.53 -28.44 -20.42
C VAL A 378 -2.04 -28.33 -21.85
N LYS A 379 -0.73 -28.50 -22.06
CA LYS A 379 -0.12 -28.49 -23.40
C LYS A 379 -0.48 -29.75 -24.19
N SER A 380 -0.19 -29.75 -25.50
CA SER A 380 -0.42 -30.91 -26.38
C SER A 380 0.43 -32.13 -26.05
N ASP A 381 1.53 -31.96 -25.32
CA ASP A 381 2.37 -33.04 -24.79
C ASP A 381 1.86 -33.59 -23.44
N GLY A 382 0.70 -33.12 -22.96
CA GLY A 382 0.15 -33.49 -21.65
C GLY A 382 0.80 -32.77 -20.47
N GLY A 383 1.82 -31.93 -20.70
CA GLY A 383 2.53 -31.23 -19.64
C GLY A 383 1.76 -30.02 -19.10
N TYR A 384 1.86 -29.80 -17.79
CA TYR A 384 1.37 -28.59 -17.12
C TYR A 384 2.23 -27.36 -17.44
N ASN A 385 1.65 -26.19 -17.24
CA ASN A 385 2.28 -24.88 -17.45
C ASN A 385 1.93 -23.92 -16.30
N TYR A 386 2.35 -22.66 -16.41
CA TYR A 386 2.07 -21.64 -15.41
C TYR A 386 0.57 -21.44 -15.14
N ALA A 387 -0.29 -21.52 -16.15
CA ALA A 387 -1.73 -21.38 -15.95
C ALA A 387 -2.32 -22.53 -15.13
N SER A 388 -1.85 -23.77 -15.33
CA SER A 388 -2.22 -24.92 -14.51
C SER A 388 -1.86 -24.68 -13.04
N THR A 389 -0.62 -24.23 -12.80
CA THR A 389 -0.10 -23.97 -11.46
C THR A 389 -0.81 -22.80 -10.79
N ASP A 390 -0.97 -21.66 -11.47
CA ASP A 390 -1.61 -20.47 -10.92
C ASP A 390 -3.10 -20.66 -10.60
N LEU A 391 -3.83 -21.39 -11.46
CA LEU A 391 -5.23 -21.76 -11.16
C LEU A 391 -5.32 -22.67 -9.94
N THR A 392 -4.40 -23.62 -9.82
CA THR A 392 -4.33 -24.54 -8.69
C THR A 392 -3.94 -23.81 -7.40
N ALA A 393 -2.98 -22.88 -7.47
CA ALA A 393 -2.57 -22.05 -6.35
C ALA A 393 -3.72 -21.13 -5.90
N LEU A 394 -4.44 -20.51 -6.83
CA LEU A 394 -5.64 -19.73 -6.52
C LEU A 394 -6.71 -20.60 -5.86
N TRP A 395 -6.98 -21.79 -6.41
CA TRP A 395 -7.91 -22.74 -5.80
C TRP A 395 -7.49 -23.12 -4.37
N TYR A 396 -6.20 -23.40 -4.16
CA TYR A 396 -5.65 -23.78 -2.85
C TYR A 396 -5.80 -22.64 -1.83
N ARG A 397 -5.46 -21.41 -2.22
CA ARG A 397 -5.59 -20.21 -1.37
C ARG A 397 -7.04 -19.96 -0.94
N LEU A 398 -8.00 -20.18 -1.84
CA LEU A 398 -9.42 -20.03 -1.54
C LEU A 398 -9.99 -21.19 -0.70
N ASN A 399 -9.63 -22.43 -1.04
CA ASN A 399 -10.31 -23.61 -0.51
C ASN A 399 -9.61 -24.22 0.72
N ILE A 400 -8.29 -24.14 0.79
CA ILE A 400 -7.49 -24.69 1.88
C ILE A 400 -7.08 -23.58 2.85
N GLU A 401 -6.48 -22.49 2.34
CA GLU A 401 -6.05 -21.38 3.19
C GLU A 401 -7.20 -20.44 3.61
N LYS A 402 -8.37 -20.56 2.97
CA LYS A 402 -9.56 -19.76 3.25
C LYS A 402 -9.30 -18.25 3.17
N ALA A 403 -8.45 -17.84 2.23
CA ALA A 403 -8.17 -16.44 2.00
C ALA A 403 -9.40 -15.73 1.45
N GLU A 404 -9.77 -14.60 2.07
CA GLU A 404 -10.82 -13.72 1.56
C GLU A 404 -10.26 -12.77 0.50
N TRP A 405 -9.01 -12.33 0.67
CA TRP A 405 -8.36 -11.42 -0.26
C TRP A 405 -7.00 -11.95 -0.72
N ILE A 406 -6.81 -12.10 -2.03
CA ILE A 406 -5.53 -12.60 -2.58
C ILE A 406 -4.93 -11.50 -3.47
N ILE A 407 -3.73 -11.07 -3.12
CA ILE A 407 -3.01 -9.97 -3.76
C ILE A 407 -1.77 -10.57 -4.46
N TYR A 408 -1.69 -10.41 -5.78
CA TYR A 408 -0.57 -10.88 -6.61
C TYR A 408 0.31 -9.70 -7.01
N VAL A 409 1.53 -9.62 -6.49
CA VAL A 409 2.45 -8.51 -6.74
C VAL A 409 3.49 -8.92 -7.79
N THR A 410 3.18 -8.70 -9.06
CA THR A 410 4.07 -9.05 -10.18
C THR A 410 4.24 -7.90 -11.18
N ASP A 411 5.15 -8.06 -12.14
CA ASP A 411 5.35 -7.09 -13.21
C ASP A 411 4.06 -6.87 -14.03
N VAL A 412 3.83 -5.63 -14.48
CA VAL A 412 2.64 -5.27 -15.26
C VAL A 412 2.49 -6.09 -16.55
N GLY A 413 3.57 -6.63 -17.11
CA GLY A 413 3.55 -7.52 -18.26
C GLY A 413 2.79 -8.83 -18.04
N GLN A 414 2.57 -9.24 -16.79
CA GLN A 414 1.78 -10.44 -16.45
C GLN A 414 0.28 -10.15 -16.24
N GLN A 415 -0.15 -8.90 -16.38
CA GLN A 415 -1.54 -8.49 -16.11
C GLN A 415 -2.55 -9.31 -16.92
N MET A 416 -2.31 -9.49 -18.23
CA MET A 416 -3.21 -10.25 -19.11
C MET A 416 -3.36 -11.71 -18.66
N HIS A 417 -2.29 -12.33 -18.17
CA HIS A 417 -2.31 -13.70 -17.66
C HIS A 417 -3.20 -13.80 -16.41
N PHE A 418 -2.96 -12.96 -15.40
CA PHE A 418 -3.77 -12.96 -14.18
C PHE A 418 -5.23 -12.58 -14.44
N GLU A 419 -5.52 -11.66 -15.38
CA GLU A 419 -6.88 -11.37 -15.80
C GLU A 419 -7.59 -12.61 -16.36
N MET A 420 -6.90 -13.44 -17.15
CA MET A 420 -7.45 -14.71 -17.66
C MET A 420 -7.64 -15.74 -16.55
N VAL A 421 -6.68 -15.89 -15.64
CA VAL A 421 -6.77 -16.79 -14.48
C VAL A 421 -7.96 -16.41 -13.58
N PHE A 422 -8.13 -15.12 -13.25
CA PHE A 422 -9.25 -14.64 -12.44
C PHE A 422 -10.59 -14.82 -13.16
N SER A 423 -10.62 -14.61 -14.48
CA SER A 423 -11.82 -14.85 -15.29
C SER A 423 -12.21 -16.33 -15.29
N ALA A 424 -11.24 -17.24 -15.44
CA ALA A 424 -11.46 -18.67 -15.32
C ALA A 424 -11.99 -19.05 -13.93
N ALA A 425 -11.44 -18.47 -12.86
CA ALA A 425 -11.92 -18.70 -11.49
C ALA A 425 -13.35 -18.17 -11.25
N LYS A 426 -13.73 -17.05 -11.87
CA LYS A 426 -15.12 -16.54 -11.87
C LYS A 426 -16.06 -17.50 -12.62
N LEU A 427 -15.67 -18.01 -13.78
CA LEU A 427 -16.43 -19.02 -14.52
C LEU A 427 -16.58 -20.32 -13.72
N ALA A 428 -15.56 -20.70 -12.97
CA ALA A 428 -15.59 -21.84 -12.06
C ALA A 428 -16.47 -21.60 -10.81
N GLY A 429 -16.93 -20.38 -10.57
CA GLY A 429 -17.70 -20.01 -9.38
C GLY A 429 -16.85 -19.98 -8.10
N TRP A 430 -15.52 -19.86 -8.22
CA TRP A 430 -14.62 -19.71 -7.06
C TRP A 430 -14.54 -18.26 -6.57
N LEU A 431 -14.75 -17.32 -7.49
CA LEU A 431 -14.82 -15.88 -7.22
C LEU A 431 -16.21 -15.35 -7.59
N PRO A 432 -16.70 -14.30 -6.89
CA PRO A 432 -17.98 -13.68 -7.19
C PRO A 432 -17.96 -13.05 -8.58
N ALA A 433 -19.10 -13.16 -9.27
CA ALA A 433 -19.29 -12.56 -10.61
C ALA A 433 -19.38 -11.02 -10.53
N ASP A 434 -20.00 -10.49 -9.47
CA ASP A 434 -20.12 -9.06 -9.19
C ASP A 434 -19.56 -8.74 -7.79
N GLU A 435 -18.38 -8.13 -7.78
CA GLU A 435 -17.67 -7.70 -6.57
C GLU A 435 -18.41 -6.60 -5.80
N LYS A 436 -19.38 -5.91 -6.40
CA LYS A 436 -20.20 -4.91 -5.67
C LYS A 436 -21.25 -5.56 -4.80
N LEU A 437 -21.78 -6.70 -5.22
CA LEU A 437 -22.81 -7.44 -4.48
C LEU A 437 -22.20 -8.39 -3.46
N CYS A 438 -21.07 -9.01 -3.79
CA CYS A 438 -20.33 -9.89 -2.92
C CYS A 438 -18.85 -9.51 -2.98
N PRO A 439 -18.35 -8.68 -2.03
CA PRO A 439 -17.01 -8.09 -2.11
C PRO A 439 -15.88 -9.08 -1.84
N TYR A 440 -16.19 -10.27 -1.31
CA TYR A 440 -15.22 -11.32 -0.99
C TYR A 440 -15.79 -12.72 -1.33
N PRO A 441 -14.94 -13.70 -1.67
CA PRO A 441 -13.49 -13.57 -1.82
C PRO A 441 -13.12 -12.74 -3.06
N LYS A 442 -11.98 -12.04 -3.05
CA LYS A 442 -11.52 -11.21 -4.16
C LYS A 442 -10.04 -11.39 -4.46
N THR A 443 -9.67 -11.11 -5.70
CA THR A 443 -8.28 -11.17 -6.19
C THR A 443 -7.87 -9.85 -6.80
N ASN A 444 -6.65 -9.39 -6.52
CA ASN A 444 -6.08 -8.20 -7.16
C ASN A 444 -4.71 -8.50 -7.74
N HIS A 445 -4.52 -8.15 -9.02
CA HIS A 445 -3.19 -8.04 -9.60
C HIS A 445 -2.63 -6.64 -9.30
N VAL A 446 -1.53 -6.60 -8.57
CA VAL A 446 -0.80 -5.39 -8.21
C VAL A 446 0.43 -5.30 -9.09
N GLY A 447 0.20 -4.82 -10.31
CA GLY A 447 1.25 -4.57 -11.30
C GLY A 447 2.23 -3.47 -10.87
N PHE A 448 3.50 -3.63 -11.24
CA PHE A 448 4.50 -2.56 -11.16
C PHE A 448 5.25 -2.38 -12.49
N GLY A 449 5.75 -1.16 -12.72
CA GLY A 449 6.56 -0.79 -13.89
C GLY A 449 8.02 -1.23 -13.79
N LEU A 450 8.80 -0.93 -14.82
CA LEU A 450 10.21 -1.31 -14.91
C LEU A 450 11.13 -0.34 -14.13
N VAL A 451 12.24 -0.90 -13.62
CA VAL A 451 13.39 -0.11 -13.16
C VAL A 451 14.29 0.18 -14.35
N LEU A 452 14.57 1.46 -14.57
CA LEU A 452 15.36 1.95 -15.69
C LEU A 452 16.75 2.41 -15.23
N GLY A 453 17.75 2.29 -16.10
CA GLY A 453 19.02 2.99 -15.96
C GLY A 453 18.96 4.41 -16.51
N ASP A 454 20.07 5.11 -16.41
CA ASP A 454 20.22 6.48 -16.93
C ASP A 454 20.04 6.56 -18.46
N ASP A 455 20.19 5.43 -19.16
CA ASP A 455 19.96 5.29 -20.59
C ASP A 455 18.48 5.12 -20.98
N GLY A 456 17.58 5.09 -19.98
CA GLY A 456 16.14 4.88 -20.16
C GLY A 456 15.76 3.44 -20.52
N LYS A 457 16.71 2.50 -20.51
CA LYS A 457 16.46 1.06 -20.73
C LYS A 457 16.41 0.34 -19.40
N ARG A 458 16.05 -0.95 -19.41
CA ARG A 458 16.02 -1.80 -18.21
C ARG A 458 17.38 -1.72 -17.51
N PHE A 459 17.33 -1.45 -16.20
CA PHE A 459 18.52 -1.28 -15.36
C PHE A 459 19.43 -2.51 -15.42
N ARG A 460 20.70 -2.26 -15.75
CA ARG A 460 21.77 -3.25 -15.95
C ARG A 460 23.10 -2.67 -15.50
N THR A 461 24.09 -3.53 -15.27
CA THR A 461 25.47 -3.13 -14.99
C THR A 461 26.09 -2.40 -16.20
N ARG A 462 27.26 -1.78 -16.01
CA ARG A 462 28.06 -1.21 -17.11
C ARG A 462 28.48 -2.26 -18.16
N SER A 463 28.58 -3.54 -17.75
CA SER A 463 28.82 -4.69 -18.64
C SER A 463 27.55 -5.21 -19.33
N ASN A 464 26.40 -4.54 -19.18
CA ASN A 464 25.10 -4.96 -19.72
C ASN A 464 24.57 -6.27 -19.12
N GLU A 465 25.06 -6.65 -17.95
CA GLU A 465 24.65 -7.81 -17.16
C GLU A 465 23.57 -7.43 -16.13
N VAL A 466 22.94 -8.44 -15.57
CA VAL A 466 21.94 -8.27 -14.51
C VAL A 466 22.66 -7.83 -13.23
N VAL A 467 22.14 -6.81 -12.55
CA VAL A 467 22.69 -6.34 -11.27
C VAL A 467 22.22 -7.26 -10.15
N ARG A 468 23.15 -7.84 -9.41
CA ARG A 468 22.87 -8.63 -8.21
C ARG A 468 22.33 -7.73 -7.10
N LEU A 469 21.27 -8.17 -6.43
CA LEU A 469 20.63 -7.36 -5.38
C LEU A 469 21.51 -7.17 -4.15
N VAL A 470 22.32 -8.17 -3.79
CA VAL A 470 23.26 -8.07 -2.67
C VAL A 470 24.25 -6.93 -2.91
N ASP A 471 24.90 -6.92 -4.08
CA ASP A 471 25.86 -5.86 -4.44
C ASP A 471 25.21 -4.46 -4.46
N LEU A 472 23.98 -4.36 -4.95
CA LEU A 472 23.24 -3.10 -4.98
C LEU A 472 22.97 -2.56 -3.57
N LEU A 473 22.59 -3.43 -2.64
CA LEU A 473 22.33 -3.08 -1.24
C LEU A 473 23.62 -2.73 -0.51
N ASP A 474 24.68 -3.51 -0.71
CA ASP A 474 25.98 -3.29 -0.07
C ASP A 474 26.60 -1.96 -0.56
N GLU A 475 26.44 -1.60 -1.84
CA GLU A 475 26.80 -0.29 -2.38
C GLU A 475 25.97 0.85 -1.77
N ALA A 476 24.67 0.66 -1.56
CA ALA A 476 23.81 1.65 -0.89
C ALA A 476 24.28 1.92 0.55
N LYS A 477 24.60 0.85 1.30
CA LYS A 477 25.16 0.93 2.66
C LYS A 477 26.52 1.63 2.66
N LEU A 478 27.41 1.27 1.74
CA LEU A 478 28.74 1.88 1.62
C LEU A 478 28.67 3.38 1.37
N ARG A 479 27.88 3.82 0.38
CA ARG A 479 27.69 5.25 0.09
C ARG A 479 27.07 6.00 1.25
N SER A 480 26.10 5.38 1.93
CA SER A 480 25.51 5.95 3.13
C SER A 480 26.57 6.12 4.22
N LYS A 481 27.42 5.13 4.46
CA LYS A 481 28.49 5.19 5.47
C LYS A 481 29.46 6.34 5.19
N LEU A 482 29.93 6.46 3.95
CA LEU A 482 30.82 7.56 3.52
C LEU A 482 30.17 8.94 3.74
N ALA A 483 28.89 9.09 3.35
CA ALA A 483 28.16 10.34 3.56
C ALA A 483 27.95 10.67 5.05
N LEU A 484 27.79 9.66 5.92
CA LEU A 484 27.71 9.85 7.37
C LEU A 484 29.07 10.29 7.94
N GLU A 485 30.17 9.68 7.49
CA GLU A 485 31.55 10.02 7.90
C GLU A 485 31.96 11.44 7.48
N GLU A 486 31.54 11.90 6.30
CA GLU A 486 31.80 13.27 5.84
C GLU A 486 31.03 14.32 6.65
N ARG A 487 29.83 14.00 7.12
CA ARG A 487 28.91 14.94 7.79
C ARG A 487 29.02 14.96 9.30
N GLY A 488 29.48 13.86 9.91
CA GLY A 488 29.65 13.73 11.35
C GLY A 488 31.10 13.95 11.76
N ARG A 489 31.33 14.49 12.97
CA ARG A 489 32.57 14.17 13.68
C ARG A 489 32.54 12.67 13.94
N ALA A 490 33.17 11.86 13.09
CA ALA A 490 33.25 10.40 13.24
C ALA A 490 33.67 9.96 14.67
N ALA A 491 34.33 10.84 15.41
CA ALA A 491 34.68 10.67 16.82
C ALA A 491 33.49 10.53 17.82
N GLU A 492 32.27 10.95 17.47
CA GLU A 492 31.10 10.90 18.37
C GLU A 492 30.29 9.59 18.24
N TRP A 493 30.66 8.72 17.31
CA TRP A 493 29.93 7.50 16.98
C TRP A 493 30.84 6.30 17.18
N THR A 494 30.30 5.23 17.76
CA THR A 494 31.00 3.95 17.73
C THR A 494 30.92 3.37 16.32
N GLU A 495 31.90 2.54 15.94
CA GLU A 495 31.90 1.86 14.63
C GLU A 495 30.61 1.07 14.39
N LYS A 496 30.10 0.42 15.44
CA LYS A 496 28.83 -0.32 15.40
C LYS A 496 27.62 0.59 15.13
N GLU A 497 27.48 1.70 15.84
CA GLU A 497 26.38 2.66 15.63
C GLU A 497 26.41 3.25 14.21
N LEU A 498 27.61 3.54 13.72
CA LEU A 498 27.80 4.05 12.36
C LEU A 498 27.36 3.02 11.31
N ASP A 499 27.76 1.76 11.49
CA ASP A 499 27.42 0.68 10.55
C ASP A 499 25.91 0.38 10.55
N GLU A 500 25.29 0.30 11.73
CA GLU A 500 23.83 0.10 11.88
C GLU A 500 23.03 1.26 11.26
N THR A 501 23.52 2.49 11.40
CA THR A 501 22.86 3.67 10.82
C THR A 501 23.07 3.74 9.31
N ALA A 502 24.26 3.43 8.81
CA ALA A 502 24.53 3.35 7.38
C ALA A 502 23.64 2.29 6.72
N GLU A 503 23.41 1.17 7.40
CA GLU A 503 22.51 0.12 6.96
C GLU A 503 21.06 0.59 6.90
N ALA A 504 20.56 1.19 7.99
CA ALA A 504 19.21 1.73 8.06
C ALA A 504 18.94 2.77 6.97
N VAL A 505 19.87 3.70 6.76
CA VAL A 505 19.77 4.77 5.77
C VAL A 505 19.90 4.23 4.34
N GLY A 506 20.90 3.40 4.06
CA GLY A 506 21.15 2.84 2.73
C GLY A 506 20.00 1.96 2.26
N TYR A 507 19.58 0.98 3.06
CA TYR A 507 18.47 0.08 2.70
C TYR A 507 17.13 0.82 2.70
N GLY A 508 16.95 1.76 3.63
CA GLY A 508 15.77 2.63 3.66
C GLY A 508 15.64 3.49 2.40
N ALA A 509 16.75 4.02 1.89
CA ALA A 509 16.78 4.81 0.65
C ALA A 509 16.35 3.99 -0.57
N VAL A 510 16.85 2.75 -0.69
CA VAL A 510 16.46 1.84 -1.79
C VAL A 510 14.96 1.53 -1.73
N LYS A 511 14.43 1.21 -0.54
CA LYS A 511 12.99 0.93 -0.35
C LYS A 511 12.13 2.14 -0.68
N TYR A 512 12.47 3.30 -0.12
CA TYR A 512 11.68 4.51 -0.27
C TYR A 512 11.69 5.05 -1.69
N ALA A 513 12.82 4.95 -2.40
CA ALA A 513 12.92 5.40 -3.79
C ALA A 513 11.97 4.66 -4.72
N ASP A 514 11.72 3.37 -4.45
CA ASP A 514 10.71 2.59 -5.15
C ASP A 514 9.29 2.98 -4.71
N LEU A 515 9.04 2.99 -3.40
CA LEU A 515 7.71 3.16 -2.82
C LEU A 515 7.12 4.56 -3.03
N LYS A 516 7.94 5.62 -3.12
CA LYS A 516 7.45 7.00 -3.23
C LYS A 516 6.78 7.32 -4.57
N ASN A 517 7.06 6.54 -5.60
CA ASN A 517 6.47 6.71 -6.92
C ASN A 517 5.25 5.80 -7.07
N ASN A 518 4.31 6.17 -7.93
CA ASN A 518 3.21 5.25 -8.26
C ASN A 518 3.80 3.95 -8.84
N ARG A 519 3.43 2.80 -8.27
CA ARG A 519 3.97 1.48 -8.65
C ARG A 519 3.91 1.19 -10.15
N LEU A 520 2.90 1.68 -10.88
CA LEU A 520 2.74 1.46 -12.32
C LEU A 520 3.74 2.26 -13.16
N THR A 521 4.33 3.31 -12.60
CA THR A 521 5.33 4.11 -13.31
C THR A 521 6.66 3.38 -13.37
N ASN A 522 7.32 3.51 -14.53
CA ASN A 522 8.74 3.20 -14.62
C ASN A 522 9.52 4.28 -13.87
N TYR A 523 10.59 3.90 -13.18
CA TYR A 523 11.46 4.87 -12.52
C TYR A 523 12.93 4.61 -12.86
N THR A 524 13.70 5.69 -12.92
CA THR A 524 15.15 5.63 -13.15
C THR A 524 15.87 5.46 -11.82
N PHE A 525 16.65 4.39 -11.69
CA PHE A 525 17.43 4.13 -10.49
C PHE A 525 18.66 5.05 -10.45
N SER A 526 18.82 5.79 -9.35
CA SER A 526 19.97 6.66 -9.13
C SER A 526 20.31 6.72 -7.64
N PHE A 527 21.53 6.28 -7.29
CA PHE A 527 22.04 6.35 -5.91
C PHE A 527 22.07 7.79 -5.40
N ASP A 528 22.54 8.73 -6.22
CA ASP A 528 22.69 10.13 -5.83
C ASP A 528 21.33 10.77 -5.50
N GLN A 529 20.29 10.44 -6.27
CA GLN A 529 18.94 10.95 -6.02
C GLN A 529 18.29 10.33 -4.78
N MET A 530 18.46 9.01 -4.55
CA MET A 530 17.83 8.35 -3.40
C MET A 530 18.54 8.62 -2.07
N LEU A 531 19.86 8.83 -2.10
CA LEU A 531 20.69 9.16 -0.93
C LEU A 531 20.81 10.67 -0.67
N SER A 532 20.16 11.50 -1.48
CA SER A 532 20.07 12.94 -1.24
C SER A 532 19.44 13.23 0.13
N ASP A 533 20.02 14.15 0.89
CA ASP A 533 19.51 14.64 2.16
C ASP A 533 18.45 15.73 2.02
N LYS A 534 18.19 16.16 0.79
CA LYS A 534 17.16 17.13 0.44
C LYS A 534 16.03 16.48 -0.34
N GLY A 535 14.82 17.00 -0.11
CA GLY A 535 13.60 16.61 -0.81
C GLY A 535 12.97 15.33 -0.27
N ASN A 536 12.05 14.76 -1.05
CA ASN A 536 11.27 13.59 -0.66
C ASN A 536 12.11 12.29 -0.80
N THR A 537 12.97 12.04 0.19
CA THR A 537 13.89 10.89 0.30
C THR A 537 13.84 10.26 1.70
N ALA A 538 14.23 8.98 1.82
CA ALA A 538 14.34 8.32 3.13
C ALA A 538 15.34 9.04 4.03
N VAL A 539 16.47 9.48 3.47
CA VAL A 539 17.54 10.16 4.20
C VAL A 539 17.01 11.41 4.90
N TYR A 540 16.27 12.27 4.17
CA TYR A 540 15.63 13.45 4.74
C TYR A 540 14.69 13.09 5.89
N LEU A 541 13.82 12.09 5.69
CA LEU A 541 12.81 11.68 6.67
C LEU A 541 13.42 11.07 7.93
N LEU A 542 14.45 10.24 7.78
CA LEU A 542 15.17 9.62 8.90
C LEU A 542 15.88 10.70 9.74
N TYR A 543 16.48 11.70 9.11
CA TYR A 543 17.05 12.84 9.83
C TYR A 543 15.98 13.73 10.48
N ALA A 544 14.84 13.96 9.82
CA ALA A 544 13.72 14.69 10.42
C ALA A 544 13.23 13.99 11.70
N HIS A 545 13.07 12.66 11.67
CA HIS A 545 12.74 11.86 12.85
C HIS A 545 13.80 11.97 13.95
N ALA A 546 15.09 11.81 13.60
CA ALA A 546 16.18 11.93 14.55
C ALA A 546 16.25 13.33 15.20
N ARG A 547 15.90 14.39 14.44
CA ARG A 547 15.78 15.76 14.96
C ARG A 547 14.68 15.89 16.01
N ILE A 548 13.51 15.29 15.76
CA ILE A 548 12.39 15.27 16.72
C ILE A 548 12.81 14.58 18.01
N CYS A 549 13.43 13.39 17.92
CA CYS A 549 13.96 12.68 19.08
C CYS A 549 15.00 13.52 19.84
N SER A 550 15.84 14.28 19.13
CA SER A 550 16.82 15.18 19.74
C SER A 550 16.18 16.37 20.48
N ILE A 551 15.10 16.97 19.95
CA ILE A 551 14.34 18.03 20.62
C ILE A 551 13.80 17.52 21.96
N ILE A 552 13.15 16.36 21.93
CA ILE A 552 12.61 15.69 23.11
C ILE A 552 13.70 15.49 24.15
N ARG A 553 14.82 14.87 23.77
CA ARG A 553 15.95 14.59 24.67
C ARG A 553 16.58 15.86 25.27
N ARG A 554 16.71 16.94 24.48
CA ARG A 554 17.28 18.21 24.95
C ARG A 554 16.37 18.96 25.92
N SER A 555 15.07 18.68 25.93
CA SER A 555 14.15 19.28 26.90
C SER A 555 14.45 18.86 28.35
N GLY A 556 15.11 17.71 28.54
CA GLY A 556 15.36 17.14 29.86
C GLY A 556 14.10 16.67 30.59
N ARG A 557 12.94 16.63 29.92
CA ARG A 557 11.67 16.15 30.47
C ARG A 557 11.50 14.65 30.26
N ASP A 558 10.85 13.99 31.20
CA ASP A 558 10.38 12.62 31.01
C ASP A 558 9.08 12.61 30.21
N VAL A 559 9.15 12.20 28.95
CA VAL A 559 7.99 12.17 28.07
C VAL A 559 6.96 11.13 28.51
N GLU A 560 7.35 10.01 29.13
CA GLU A 560 6.39 9.01 29.60
C GLU A 560 5.53 9.55 30.74
N GLU A 561 6.11 10.35 31.64
CA GLU A 561 5.35 11.08 32.66
C GLU A 561 4.43 12.13 32.03
N LEU A 562 4.93 12.90 31.06
CA LEU A 562 4.13 13.90 30.35
C LEU A 562 2.94 13.28 29.60
N LYS A 563 3.08 12.08 29.02
CA LYS A 563 1.98 11.38 28.34
C LYS A 563 0.81 11.13 29.28
N MET A 564 1.09 10.86 30.57
CA MET A 564 0.08 10.56 31.58
C MET A 564 -0.55 11.81 32.16
N ALA A 565 0.28 12.79 32.56
CA ALA A 565 -0.14 13.96 33.32
C ALA A 565 -0.39 15.22 32.49
N GLY A 566 0.22 15.35 31.31
CA GLY A 566 0.12 16.52 30.46
C GLY A 566 -1.17 16.57 29.64
N THR A 567 -1.47 17.77 29.14
CA THR A 567 -2.62 18.04 28.27
C THR A 567 -2.13 18.68 26.98
N ILE A 568 -2.60 18.16 25.84
CA ILE A 568 -2.39 18.78 24.54
C ILE A 568 -3.41 19.91 24.33
N VAL A 569 -2.92 21.03 23.80
CA VAL A 569 -3.70 22.21 23.40
C VAL A 569 -3.28 22.59 21.97
N LEU A 570 -4.25 22.89 21.11
CA LEU A 570 -4.06 23.15 19.67
C LEU A 570 -4.53 24.56 19.29
N ASP A 571 -4.05 25.57 20.01
CA ASP A 571 -4.51 26.95 19.86
C ASP A 571 -3.91 27.62 18.63
N HIS A 572 -2.60 27.40 18.39
CA HIS A 572 -1.93 27.96 17.23
C HIS A 572 -2.33 27.23 15.94
N VAL A 573 -2.41 27.97 14.82
CA VAL A 573 -2.82 27.42 13.53
C VAL A 573 -1.93 26.26 13.06
N ASP A 574 -0.62 26.33 13.33
CA ASP A 574 0.34 25.28 12.96
C ASP A 574 0.29 24.09 13.92
N GLU A 575 -0.05 24.28 15.21
CA GLU A 575 -0.31 23.18 16.15
C GLU A 575 -1.54 22.40 15.71
N ARG A 576 -2.63 23.11 15.39
CA ARG A 576 -3.87 22.52 14.87
C ARG A 576 -3.65 21.80 13.53
N GLY A 577 -2.90 22.43 12.62
CA GLY A 577 -2.55 21.84 11.32
C GLY A 577 -1.78 20.53 11.44
N LEU A 578 -0.77 20.50 12.32
CA LEU A 578 -0.03 19.28 12.64
C LEU A 578 -0.93 18.22 13.28
N GLY A 579 -1.76 18.61 14.25
CA GLY A 579 -2.71 17.72 14.92
C GLY A 579 -3.70 17.05 13.94
N LEU A 580 -4.25 17.83 13.00
CA LEU A 580 -5.13 17.31 11.95
C LEU A 580 -4.40 16.31 11.05
N HIS A 581 -3.19 16.64 10.60
CA HIS A 581 -2.40 15.74 9.74
C HIS A 581 -2.04 14.43 10.46
N LEU A 582 -1.76 14.47 11.77
CA LEU A 582 -1.55 13.25 12.57
C LEU A 582 -2.77 12.34 12.56
N LEU A 583 -3.97 12.90 12.74
CA LEU A 583 -5.22 12.14 12.75
C LEU A 583 -5.56 11.51 11.39
N GLN A 584 -5.07 12.11 10.30
CA GLN A 584 -5.24 11.58 8.95
C GLN A 584 -4.36 10.35 8.64
N PHE A 585 -3.43 9.98 9.53
CA PHE A 585 -2.60 8.79 9.36
C PHE A 585 -3.44 7.53 9.06
N ALA A 586 -4.46 7.26 9.87
CA ALA A 586 -5.24 6.02 9.77
C ALA A 586 -5.97 5.93 8.42
N GLU A 587 -6.56 7.03 7.94
CA GLU A 587 -7.26 7.04 6.65
C GLU A 587 -6.31 6.91 5.45
N VAL A 588 -5.07 7.40 5.56
CA VAL A 588 -4.04 7.20 4.54
C VAL A 588 -3.63 5.72 4.46
N VAL A 589 -3.46 5.04 5.59
CA VAL A 589 -3.15 3.61 5.61
C VAL A 589 -4.30 2.79 5.03
N GLU A 590 -5.54 3.13 5.40
CA GLU A 590 -6.76 2.51 4.84
C GLU A 590 -6.81 2.65 3.31
N GLU A 591 -6.53 3.86 2.80
CA GLU A 591 -6.48 4.15 1.37
C GLU A 591 -5.35 3.38 0.66
N ALA A 592 -4.15 3.36 1.24
CA ALA A 592 -3.00 2.65 0.70
C ALA A 592 -3.25 1.14 0.59
N CYS A 593 -3.92 0.54 1.58
CA CYS A 593 -4.35 -0.85 1.53
C CYS A 593 -5.40 -1.08 0.43
N THR A 594 -6.48 -0.27 0.45
CA THR A 594 -7.64 -0.46 -0.45
C THR A 594 -7.26 -0.30 -1.92
N ASN A 595 -6.42 0.69 -2.22
CA ASN A 595 -6.01 1.01 -3.59
C ASN A 595 -4.68 0.33 -3.99
N HIS A 596 -3.99 -0.32 -3.06
CA HIS A 596 -2.66 -0.90 -3.24
C HIS A 596 -1.64 0.15 -3.70
N LEU A 597 -1.59 1.30 -3.01
CA LEU A 597 -0.77 2.47 -3.35
C LEU A 597 0.12 2.89 -2.18
N PRO A 598 1.28 2.23 -1.97
CA PRO A 598 2.23 2.61 -0.91
C PRO A 598 2.76 4.05 -1.02
N ASN A 599 2.76 4.62 -2.24
CA ASN A 599 3.23 6.00 -2.47
C ASN A 599 2.39 7.05 -1.74
N VAL A 600 1.12 6.75 -1.44
CA VAL A 600 0.26 7.66 -0.67
C VAL A 600 0.77 7.78 0.78
N LEU A 601 1.25 6.68 1.37
CA LEU A 601 1.87 6.71 2.70
C LEU A 601 3.21 7.45 2.70
N CYS A 602 4.00 7.32 1.63
CA CYS A 602 5.26 8.07 1.47
C CYS A 602 4.98 9.58 1.41
N GLU A 603 4.01 9.99 0.60
CA GLU A 603 3.60 11.40 0.47
C GLU A 603 3.06 11.94 1.80
N TYR A 604 2.26 11.15 2.51
CA TYR A 604 1.79 11.51 3.85
C TYR A 604 2.93 11.75 4.84
N LEU A 605 3.92 10.85 4.86
CA LEU A 605 5.08 10.93 5.75
C LEU A 605 5.95 12.15 5.44
N TYR A 606 6.15 12.46 4.16
CA TYR A 606 6.83 13.67 3.73
C TYR A 606 6.10 14.93 4.19
N ASN A 607 4.80 15.02 3.93
CA ASN A 607 3.99 16.16 4.36
C ASN A 607 3.90 16.28 5.89
N LEU A 608 3.97 15.16 6.63
CA LEU A 608 4.05 15.19 8.09
C LEU A 608 5.35 15.88 8.56
N SER A 609 6.48 15.60 7.91
CA SER A 609 7.76 16.24 8.23
C SER A 609 7.78 17.73 7.90
N GLU A 610 7.13 18.14 6.81
CA GLU A 610 6.97 19.55 6.43
C GLU A 610 6.08 20.29 7.43
N ASN A 611 4.93 19.71 7.79
CA ASN A 611 4.03 20.26 8.81
C ASN A 611 4.72 20.40 10.16
N PHE A 612 5.52 19.40 10.56
CA PHE A 612 6.33 19.47 11.77
C PHE A 612 7.37 20.59 11.71
N THR A 613 8.06 20.75 10.59
CA THR A 613 9.05 21.82 10.41
C THR A 613 8.40 23.19 10.48
N LYS A 614 7.23 23.37 9.87
CA LYS A 614 6.46 24.61 9.98
C LYS A 614 6.09 24.92 11.45
N PHE A 615 5.53 23.93 12.15
CA PHE A 615 5.20 24.03 13.58
C PHE A 615 6.43 24.40 14.42
N TYR A 616 7.56 23.71 14.24
CA TYR A 616 8.76 23.94 15.06
C TYR A 616 9.39 25.33 14.82
N THR A 617 9.27 25.87 13.60
CA THR A 617 9.78 27.20 13.26
C THR A 617 8.93 28.32 13.86
N THR A 618 7.60 28.15 13.89
CA THR A 618 6.68 29.18 14.38
C THR A 618 6.40 29.09 15.88
N CYS A 619 6.38 27.87 16.42
CA CYS A 619 6.01 27.58 17.80
C CYS A 619 7.24 27.12 18.58
N GLN A 620 7.75 27.98 19.47
CA GLN A 620 8.86 27.61 20.34
C GLN A 620 8.44 26.43 21.25
N VAL A 621 9.16 25.32 21.18
CA VAL A 621 8.86 24.13 22.00
C VAL A 621 9.47 24.28 23.40
N VAL A 622 10.80 24.21 23.49
CA VAL A 622 11.55 24.25 24.76
C VAL A 622 11.62 25.68 25.31
N GLY A 623 11.33 25.84 26.60
CA GLY A 623 11.30 27.11 27.32
C GLY A 623 10.01 27.93 27.12
N SER A 624 9.00 27.37 26.44
CA SER A 624 7.72 28.06 26.23
C SER A 624 6.70 27.75 27.34
N PRO A 625 5.68 28.61 27.56
CA PRO A 625 4.61 28.30 28.50
C PRO A 625 3.84 27.02 28.15
N GLU A 626 3.74 26.71 26.84
CA GLU A 626 3.07 25.51 26.32
C GLU A 626 4.04 24.32 26.11
N GLU A 627 5.24 24.34 26.71
CA GLU A 627 6.30 23.33 26.50
C GLU A 627 5.77 21.90 26.63
N THR A 628 4.94 21.62 27.63
CA THR A 628 4.36 20.27 27.84
C THR A 628 3.50 19.83 26.65
N SER A 629 2.57 20.68 26.19
CA SER A 629 1.70 20.37 25.03
C SER A 629 2.53 20.16 23.77
N ARG A 630 3.49 21.04 23.52
CA ARG A 630 4.35 21.00 22.32
C ARG A 630 5.30 19.81 22.31
N LEU A 631 5.82 19.39 23.46
CA LEU A 631 6.61 18.15 23.58
C LEU A 631 5.77 16.91 23.31
N LEU A 632 4.51 16.89 23.76
CA LEU A 632 3.58 15.80 23.43
C LEU A 632 3.26 15.76 21.93
N LEU A 633 3.15 16.91 21.25
CA LEU A 633 3.03 16.96 19.78
C LEU A 633 4.30 16.46 19.07
N CYS A 634 5.49 16.80 19.56
CA CYS A 634 6.74 16.22 19.08
C CYS A 634 6.74 14.70 19.20
N GLU A 635 6.36 14.17 20.37
CA GLU A 635 6.31 12.72 20.59
C GLU A 635 5.24 12.04 19.73
N ALA A 636 4.05 12.62 19.59
CA ALA A 636 3.01 12.09 18.71
C ALA A 636 3.48 12.01 17.26
N THR A 637 4.20 13.04 16.80
CA THR A 637 4.82 13.06 15.47
C THR A 637 5.85 11.95 15.34
N ALA A 638 6.73 11.79 16.33
CA ALA A 638 7.75 10.74 16.31
C ALA A 638 7.12 9.34 16.30
N VAL A 639 6.06 9.09 17.09
CA VAL A 639 5.32 7.83 17.12
C VAL A 639 4.72 7.50 15.74
N VAL A 640 4.04 8.47 15.11
CA VAL A 640 3.44 8.27 13.79
C VAL A 640 4.51 8.05 12.73
N MET A 641 5.60 8.83 12.72
CA MET A 641 6.72 8.62 11.78
C MET A 641 7.33 7.22 11.94
N ARG A 642 7.57 6.75 13.17
CA ARG A 642 8.06 5.39 13.42
C ARG A 642 7.11 4.34 12.89
N LYS A 643 5.79 4.56 13.03
CA LYS A 643 4.80 3.65 12.47
C LYS A 643 4.85 3.67 10.93
N CYS A 644 4.92 4.82 10.29
CA CYS A 644 5.09 4.90 8.83
C CYS A 644 6.36 4.19 8.36
N PHE A 645 7.50 4.41 9.01
CA PHE A 645 8.75 3.71 8.69
C PHE A 645 8.59 2.20 8.80
N HIS A 646 8.03 1.72 9.92
CA HIS A 646 7.75 0.30 10.09
C HIS A 646 6.87 -0.26 8.97
N LEU A 647 5.79 0.43 8.59
CA LEU A 647 4.89 0.00 7.51
C LEU A 647 5.60 -0.04 6.14
N LEU A 648 6.51 0.89 5.88
CA LEU A 648 7.34 0.94 4.67
C LEU A 648 8.57 0.00 4.75
N GLY A 649 8.73 -0.75 5.85
CA GLY A 649 9.88 -1.62 6.08
C GLY A 649 11.20 -0.86 6.28
N ILE A 650 11.18 0.39 6.73
CA ILE A 650 12.34 1.24 6.96
C ILE A 650 12.68 1.25 8.45
N GLU A 651 13.97 1.12 8.78
CA GLU A 651 14.44 1.20 10.17
C GLU A 651 14.62 2.68 10.59
N PRO A 652 14.00 3.15 11.69
CA PRO A 652 14.17 4.52 12.15
C PRO A 652 15.56 4.78 12.75
N VAL A 653 16.04 6.01 12.58
CA VAL A 653 17.29 6.50 13.19
C VAL A 653 16.96 7.48 14.32
N TYR A 654 17.62 7.34 15.47
CA TYR A 654 17.33 8.12 16.69
C TYR A 654 18.38 9.19 17.02
N LYS A 655 19.61 9.01 16.52
CA LYS A 655 20.72 9.95 16.72
C LYS A 655 20.84 10.82 15.49
N ALA A 656 20.54 12.12 15.64
CA ALA A 656 20.80 13.07 14.57
C ALA A 656 22.32 13.23 14.42
N ILE A 657 22.79 13.32 13.18
CA ILE A 657 24.10 13.93 12.93
C ILE A 657 23.96 15.38 13.37
N SER A 658 24.89 15.85 14.18
CA SER A 658 25.07 17.25 14.54
C SER A 658 25.51 18.04 13.29
N THR A 659 24.66 18.09 12.27
CA THR A 659 24.80 19.10 11.23
C THR A 659 24.51 20.44 11.89
N VAL A 660 25.51 21.32 11.84
CA VAL A 660 25.31 22.78 11.94
C VAL A 660 24.42 23.17 10.75
N ILE A 661 23.13 22.89 10.86
CA ILE A 661 22.10 23.72 10.25
C ILE A 661 21.62 24.54 11.43
N GLN A 662 22.43 25.55 11.80
CA GLN A 662 21.88 26.76 12.37
C GLN A 662 20.87 27.26 11.35
N SER A 663 19.61 26.90 11.60
CA SER A 663 18.43 27.70 11.31
C SER A 663 18.55 28.66 10.12
N ASP A 664 17.90 28.31 9.01
CA ASP A 664 17.34 29.29 8.08
C ASP A 664 16.39 30.28 8.81
N GLY A 665 15.96 29.97 10.04
CA GLY A 665 15.26 30.89 10.95
C GLY A 665 16.12 31.88 11.76
N GLU A 666 17.47 31.75 11.78
CA GLU A 666 18.35 32.80 12.35
C GLU A 666 18.89 33.72 11.25
N ALA A 667 19.07 33.24 10.02
CA ALA A 667 19.43 34.09 8.87
C ALA A 667 18.33 35.13 8.58
N GLU A 668 17.05 34.74 8.62
CA GLU A 668 15.94 35.70 8.46
C GLU A 668 15.76 36.65 9.66
N LYS A 669 16.13 36.23 10.88
CA LYS A 669 16.12 37.11 12.06
C LYS A 669 17.31 38.06 12.08
N HIS A 670 18.46 37.65 11.54
CA HIS A 670 19.62 38.52 11.39
C HIS A 670 19.37 39.55 10.29
N ASP A 671 18.79 39.16 9.16
CA ASP A 671 18.37 40.09 8.10
C ASP A 671 17.24 41.01 8.55
N ALA A 672 16.24 40.54 9.31
CA ALA A 672 15.17 41.42 9.84
C ALA A 672 15.67 42.42 10.89
N ASN A 673 16.71 42.08 11.66
CA ASN A 673 17.34 43.01 12.61
C ASN A 673 18.33 43.97 11.93
N VAL A 674 19.05 43.52 10.89
CA VAL A 674 19.91 44.38 10.05
C VAL A 674 19.05 45.36 9.25
N ILE A 675 17.89 44.93 8.73
CA ILE A 675 16.92 45.80 8.06
C ILE A 675 16.29 46.80 9.04
N LYS A 676 16.05 46.44 10.30
CA LYS A 676 15.55 47.37 11.34
C LYS A 676 16.62 48.35 11.84
N GLU A 677 17.88 47.93 11.94
CA GLU A 677 19.01 48.82 12.25
C GLU A 677 19.35 49.75 11.08
N ASP A 678 19.19 49.29 9.83
CA ASP A 678 19.33 50.11 8.64
C ASP A 678 18.13 51.06 8.44
N GLU A 679 16.90 50.68 8.80
CA GLU A 679 15.74 51.60 8.85
C GLU A 679 15.90 52.69 9.91
N GLN A 680 16.56 52.39 11.04
CA GLN A 680 16.92 53.40 12.05
C GLN A 680 18.10 54.28 11.63
N ARG A 681 19.09 53.75 10.88
CA ARG A 681 20.18 54.55 10.28
C ARG A 681 19.70 55.45 9.14
N ILE A 682 18.72 55.01 8.35
CA ILE A 682 18.14 55.79 7.24
C ILE A 682 17.33 57.00 7.76
N LYS A 683 16.82 56.98 8.99
CA LYS A 683 16.16 58.15 9.62
C LYS A 683 17.12 59.20 10.20
N TYR A 684 18.44 58.93 10.25
CA TYR A 684 19.42 59.86 10.84
C TYR A 684 20.36 60.54 9.83
N CYS A 685 20.29 60.16 8.55
CA CYS A 685 21.06 60.82 7.49
C CYS A 685 20.17 61.71 6.62
N ASP A 686 19.53 62.70 7.24
CA ASP A 686 18.93 63.83 6.53
C ASP A 686 19.74 65.10 6.82
N ARG A 687 20.90 65.23 6.14
CA ARG A 687 21.61 66.50 5.91
C ARG A 687 22.76 66.31 4.91
N LYS A 688 22.62 67.02 3.79
CA LYS A 688 23.58 67.32 2.69
C LYS A 688 23.66 66.32 1.51
N CYS A 689 23.17 66.84 0.37
CA CYS A 689 23.59 66.66 -1.02
C CYS A 689 24.15 65.29 -1.47
N ASP A 690 23.44 64.60 -2.37
CA ASP A 690 23.71 64.71 -3.82
C ASP A 690 22.53 64.15 -4.65
N ARG A 691 22.11 64.85 -5.70
CA ARG A 691 20.98 64.48 -6.58
C ARG A 691 21.52 63.71 -7.77
N ASP A 692 21.70 62.39 -7.66
CA ASP A 692 21.75 61.49 -8.82
C ASP A 692 21.55 59.99 -8.50
N ARG A 693 21.44 59.58 -7.23
CA ARG A 693 21.18 58.18 -6.83
C ARG A 693 19.71 57.82 -6.54
N LYS A 694 18.77 58.76 -6.67
CA LYS A 694 17.33 58.53 -6.35
C LYS A 694 16.51 57.92 -7.49
N LEU A 695 17.04 57.85 -8.72
CA LEU A 695 16.27 57.34 -9.87
C LEU A 695 16.43 55.83 -10.10
N GLU A 696 17.56 55.22 -9.71
CA GLU A 696 17.79 53.78 -9.90
C GLU A 696 17.09 52.90 -8.86
N VAL A 697 16.93 53.38 -7.63
CA VAL A 697 16.34 52.60 -6.52
C VAL A 697 14.81 52.51 -6.62
N LEU A 698 14.15 53.51 -7.21
CA LEU A 698 12.68 53.49 -7.36
C LEU A 698 12.19 52.56 -8.49
N VAL A 699 13.03 52.30 -9.50
CA VAL A 699 12.67 51.44 -10.65
C VAL A 699 12.85 49.96 -10.31
N ALA A 700 13.83 49.60 -9.47
CA ALA A 700 14.05 48.21 -9.02
C ALA A 700 12.96 47.72 -8.03
N ALA A 701 12.45 48.60 -7.17
CA ALA A 701 11.38 48.25 -6.22
C ALA A 701 10.02 48.04 -6.90
N ALA A 702 9.73 48.77 -7.99
CA ALA A 702 8.48 48.62 -8.74
C ALA A 702 8.45 47.34 -9.61
N ALA A 703 9.59 46.91 -10.15
CA ALA A 703 9.67 45.70 -10.98
C ALA A 703 9.48 44.40 -10.16
N THR A 704 9.88 44.40 -8.90
CA THR A 704 9.79 43.23 -8.02
C THR A 704 8.36 43.01 -7.48
N VAL A 705 7.58 44.09 -7.32
CA VAL A 705 6.18 44.00 -6.83
C VAL A 705 5.19 43.66 -7.94
N VAL A 706 5.49 43.96 -9.21
CA VAL A 706 4.59 43.65 -10.34
C VAL A 706 4.74 42.19 -10.83
N LEU A 707 5.89 41.55 -10.64
CA LEU A 707 6.09 40.13 -10.96
C LEU A 707 5.50 39.17 -9.90
N GLY A 708 5.15 39.67 -8.71
CA GLY A 708 4.58 38.87 -7.61
C GLY A 708 3.06 38.66 -7.63
N VAL A 709 2.31 39.31 -8.54
CA VAL A 709 0.82 39.28 -8.52
C VAL A 709 0.20 38.70 -9.81
N GLY A 710 1.00 38.28 -10.79
CA GLY A 710 0.50 37.81 -12.09
C GLY A 710 0.87 36.38 -12.46
N ASN A 711 0.03 35.42 -12.09
CA ASN A 711 -0.07 34.06 -12.65
C ASN A 711 1.04 33.03 -12.42
N ARG A 712 0.61 31.96 -11.73
CA ARG A 712 1.08 30.58 -11.86
C ARG A 712 1.16 30.17 -13.34
N VAL A 713 2.27 29.54 -13.73
CA VAL A 713 2.47 28.44 -14.71
C VAL A 713 3.83 28.63 -15.41
N LEU A 714 4.59 27.52 -15.51
CA LEU A 714 5.89 27.30 -16.18
C LEU A 714 7.17 27.52 -15.36
N TYR A 715 7.60 26.48 -14.64
CA TYR A 715 9.04 26.18 -14.47
C TYR A 715 9.36 24.84 -15.15
N LYS A 716 9.65 24.93 -16.45
CA LYS A 716 10.61 24.08 -17.17
C LYS A 716 10.85 24.77 -18.49
N LEU A 717 11.96 25.48 -18.62
CA LEU A 717 12.63 25.64 -19.90
C LEU A 717 14.06 26.13 -19.67
N ALA A 718 14.97 25.35 -20.25
CA ALA A 718 16.38 25.62 -20.37
C ALA A 718 16.63 26.95 -21.09
N LEU A 719 17.84 27.49 -20.90
CA LEU A 719 18.40 28.62 -21.64
C LEU A 719 18.19 28.43 -23.16
N VAL A 720 17.25 29.16 -23.75
CA VAL A 720 17.08 29.25 -25.22
C VAL A 720 17.20 30.71 -25.65
N PRO A 721 17.96 31.03 -26.71
CA PRO A 721 18.10 32.40 -27.21
C PRO A 721 16.77 32.97 -27.74
N LEU A 722 16.34 34.11 -27.20
CA LEU A 722 15.09 34.82 -27.51
C LEU A 722 14.96 35.33 -28.97
N LYS A 723 15.98 35.21 -29.81
CA LYS A 723 15.94 35.62 -31.23
C LYS A 723 14.99 34.79 -32.09
N ASN A 724 14.55 33.62 -31.62
CA ASN A 724 13.73 32.69 -32.41
C ASN A 724 12.22 32.81 -32.18
N TYR A 725 11.76 33.79 -31.39
CA TYR A 725 10.33 33.97 -31.06
C TYR A 725 9.83 35.40 -31.37
N PRO A 726 9.57 35.73 -32.65
CA PRO A 726 9.22 37.09 -33.09
C PRO A 726 7.88 37.60 -32.51
N PHE A 727 6.97 36.70 -32.14
CA PHE A 727 5.69 37.05 -31.52
C PHE A 727 5.84 37.62 -30.10
N PHE A 728 6.85 37.16 -29.37
CA PHE A 728 7.12 37.59 -27.99
C PHE A 728 7.82 38.96 -27.95
N LEU A 729 8.67 39.24 -28.95
CA LEU A 729 9.32 40.55 -29.12
C LEU A 729 8.33 41.65 -29.54
N ALA A 730 7.27 41.30 -30.29
CA ALA A 730 6.21 42.23 -30.68
C ALA A 730 5.34 42.67 -29.49
N GLN A 731 5.11 41.79 -28.51
CA GLN A 731 4.39 42.13 -27.28
C GLN A 731 5.20 43.04 -26.35
N LEU A 732 6.53 42.87 -26.28
CA LEU A 732 7.40 43.74 -25.47
C LEU A 732 7.46 45.19 -25.98
N ALA A 733 7.36 45.38 -27.30
CA ALA A 733 7.28 46.71 -27.91
C ALA A 733 5.96 47.43 -27.60
N THR A 734 4.87 46.70 -27.33
CA THR A 734 3.56 47.30 -26.97
C THR A 734 3.55 47.86 -25.54
N PHE A 735 4.48 47.42 -24.69
CA PHE A 735 4.67 47.92 -23.32
C PHE A 735 5.79 48.98 -23.20
N GLY A 736 6.23 49.55 -24.32
CA GLY A 736 7.19 50.67 -24.32
C GLY A 736 8.63 50.31 -23.95
N CYS A 737 8.98 49.03 -23.92
CA CYS A 737 10.35 48.58 -23.65
C CYS A 737 11.21 48.71 -24.91
N ARG A 738 12.34 49.43 -24.82
CA ARG A 738 13.30 49.58 -25.93
C ARG A 738 14.22 48.36 -25.95
N ILE A 739 14.15 47.56 -27.01
CA ILE A 739 15.02 46.40 -27.21
C ILE A 739 16.36 46.90 -27.75
N VAL A 740 17.44 46.72 -27.00
CA VAL A 740 18.82 46.97 -27.46
C VAL A 740 19.40 45.63 -27.92
N HIS A 741 19.95 45.60 -29.14
CA HIS A 741 20.42 44.40 -29.82
C HIS A 741 21.74 43.83 -29.30
#